data_AF-A0AAN6WCU4-F1
#
_entry.id   AF-A0AAN6WCU4-F1
#
_cell.length_a   1.000
_cell.length_b   1.000
_cell.length_c   1.000
_cell.angle_alpha   90.00
_cell.angle_beta   90.00
_cell.angle_gamma   90.00
#
_symmetry.space_group_name_H-M   'P 1'
#
loop_
_entity.id
_entity.type
_entity.pdbx_description
1 polymer ?
#
loop_
_entity_poly.entity_id
_entity_poly.type
_entity_poly.pdbx_seq_one_letter_code
_entity_poly.pdbx_strand_id
1 'polypeptide(L)'
;MPGFADSFWSNDYAAGLGVLFGKLQQGVVENRQLLTVARMRAEAEEIYGNKLSDIAPAVDKVQGGFHRDDGASVRKAYEGVRTEMEEAAKNHKKIAQNIRDLVVNPFGRWCEAHESRIQDSQDELQSRIKAHDKQADLCRKLRSTYFNKCRLLEDLEEENKLAFQDPETSPKTGQNIPEIKVEPEIAEEEEPYEIGDETYTPEQVKKIIEHMLNTIKMGETKVPILGTYQNTSAGTDIVEYLQRHMGSSSVSYAERIGQDLVTHGFLRLVGNVGNTFANSSKMHYQWRPKAFEMSGVPEKKSIARTFSMPTSVSDGSDSPVVGTVTEYLAKWDVLNTSRPNETPAERMRREAREADEKYKASVLKLDEMRCELEEAIFLHLKFLERCELDRLKAIKTVVLDFSGTISNVIPSLQATVDNMMLFQETVQPLGDLRYLLENYRTGSFAPKVVTYENYYNKVDDQTFGVDLEARARADRKRVPIIVTTLLTYLDHHYPDLEGDEARRGVWLHEVPLSQTHKLRALVNNGKPPALETFADFDIPTVASLLKLYLLELPDSLVSSHVYEIIRTIYTTPTGYDSDAARVPILQQTLSQLRLTNIATLDACMNHFTRLIDLTSADEEYIVKLATSLAPCVLRPRTETSLTMEEKHAYRLVRDLFAHKDAIFNELKRLSTNNASGSLRASQGGRPRAISTDESNRKAHMEERNRVLLEKAQGSRSRATSPAPGPRGHARDRSVGGPETRFPISTGLASPTQAHRKRQSMGPVLPKRTSLEVPDDASMGLSHPADGNFLGGALPIVPQVQQVAQQDSEAVLEKRNSLGRSGARFSSARRVTPASNRTETPPPRDQENINKRESSGSNGAQRGVALVDAPMDY
;
A
#
# COMPACT_ATOMS: atom_id res chain seq x y z
N MET A 1 -23.99 -16.15 -42.51
CA MET A 1 -24.31 -17.04 -41.37
C MET A 1 -25.81 -16.95 -41.13
N PRO A 2 -26.47 -17.94 -40.51
CA PRO A 2 -27.82 -17.74 -40.00
C PRO A 2 -27.82 -16.61 -38.97
N GLY A 3 -28.88 -15.79 -38.95
CA GLY A 3 -29.10 -14.76 -37.94
C GLY A 3 -29.85 -15.30 -36.72
N PHE A 4 -30.10 -14.46 -35.72
CA PHE A 4 -30.94 -14.80 -34.57
C PHE A 4 -32.36 -15.19 -35.03
N ALA A 5 -32.87 -14.46 -36.02
CA ALA A 5 -34.18 -14.65 -36.63
C ALA A 5 -34.37 -16.01 -37.34
N ASP A 6 -33.28 -16.74 -37.62
CA ASP A 6 -33.30 -18.09 -38.19
C ASP A 6 -33.06 -19.19 -37.12
N SER A 7 -32.60 -18.81 -35.92
CA SER A 7 -31.87 -19.72 -35.01
C SER A 7 -32.54 -20.01 -33.66
N PHE A 8 -33.48 -19.17 -33.19
CA PHE A 8 -34.04 -19.24 -31.83
C PHE A 8 -35.53 -19.65 -31.77
N TRP A 9 -35.97 -20.47 -32.73
CA TRP A 9 -37.33 -21.01 -32.77
C TRP A 9 -37.48 -22.30 -31.96
N SER A 10 -38.66 -22.50 -31.39
CA SER A 10 -39.07 -23.73 -30.70
C SER A 10 -40.59 -23.95 -30.84
N ASN A 11 -41.06 -25.19 -30.72
CA ASN A 11 -42.48 -25.56 -30.92
C ASN A 11 -43.46 -24.90 -29.92
N ASP A 12 -42.93 -24.39 -28.81
CA ASP A 12 -43.65 -23.66 -27.76
C ASP A 12 -43.41 -22.14 -27.84
N TYR A 13 -42.60 -21.67 -28.79
CA TYR A 13 -42.03 -20.31 -28.95
C TYR A 13 -41.21 -19.78 -27.76
N ALA A 14 -41.45 -20.26 -26.53
CA ALA A 14 -40.83 -19.80 -25.30
C ALA A 14 -39.41 -20.34 -25.08
N ALA A 15 -39.16 -21.64 -25.33
CA ALA A 15 -37.88 -22.26 -25.00
C ALA A 15 -36.68 -21.66 -25.77
N GLY A 16 -36.83 -21.41 -27.07
CA GLY A 16 -35.77 -20.83 -27.90
C GLY A 16 -35.40 -19.40 -27.47
N LEU A 17 -36.42 -18.58 -27.19
CA LEU A 17 -36.24 -17.24 -26.64
C LEU A 17 -35.65 -17.26 -25.22
N GLY A 18 -36.03 -18.21 -24.37
CA GLY A 18 -35.48 -18.37 -23.03
C GLY A 18 -33.96 -18.59 -23.03
N VAL A 19 -33.45 -19.37 -24.01
CA VAL A 19 -32.00 -19.54 -24.23
C VAL A 19 -31.35 -18.22 -24.67
N LEU A 20 -31.96 -17.50 -25.63
CA LEU A 20 -31.42 -16.24 -26.12
C LEU A 20 -31.38 -15.16 -25.04
N PHE A 21 -32.49 -14.91 -24.34
CA PHE A 21 -32.55 -13.91 -23.28
C PHE A 21 -31.64 -14.26 -22.10
N GLY A 22 -31.48 -15.54 -21.75
CA GLY A 22 -30.48 -15.99 -20.80
C GLY A 22 -29.04 -15.61 -21.22
N LYS A 23 -28.73 -15.68 -22.52
CA LYS A 23 -27.43 -15.24 -23.07
C LYS A 23 -27.28 -13.72 -23.13
N LEU A 24 -28.33 -12.98 -23.48
CA LEU A 24 -28.30 -11.51 -23.53
C LEU A 24 -28.18 -10.90 -22.12
N GLN A 25 -28.91 -11.46 -21.13
CA GLN A 25 -28.81 -11.02 -19.74
C GLN A 25 -27.48 -11.41 -19.09
N GLN A 26 -26.85 -12.52 -19.52
CA GLN A 26 -25.44 -12.76 -19.22
C GLN A 26 -24.56 -11.63 -19.79
N GLY A 27 -24.81 -11.18 -21.01
CA GLY A 27 -24.09 -10.06 -21.64
C GLY A 27 -24.20 -8.73 -20.87
N VAL A 28 -25.36 -8.46 -20.27
CA VAL A 28 -25.56 -7.33 -19.33
C VAL A 28 -24.69 -7.48 -18.07
N VAL A 29 -24.57 -8.68 -17.52
CA VAL A 29 -23.70 -8.96 -16.35
C VAL A 29 -22.22 -8.85 -16.71
N GLU A 30 -21.80 -9.31 -17.89
CA GLU A 30 -20.43 -9.13 -18.41
C GLU A 30 -20.04 -7.64 -18.51
N ASN A 31 -20.96 -6.78 -18.97
CA ASN A 31 -20.74 -5.33 -18.99
C ASN A 31 -20.50 -4.75 -17.59
N ARG A 32 -21.29 -5.20 -16.59
CA ARG A 32 -21.13 -4.78 -15.18
C ARG A 32 -19.81 -5.26 -14.57
N GLN A 33 -19.31 -6.44 -14.95
CA GLN A 33 -17.99 -6.93 -14.56
C GLN A 33 -16.87 -6.01 -15.11
N LEU A 34 -16.94 -5.64 -16.39
CA LEU A 34 -15.96 -4.73 -17.01
C LEU A 34 -15.97 -3.33 -16.36
N LEU A 35 -17.15 -2.78 -16.05
CA LEU A 35 -17.28 -1.55 -15.26
C LEU A 35 -16.66 -1.65 -13.86
N THR A 36 -16.81 -2.82 -13.21
CA THR A 36 -16.24 -3.06 -11.87
C THR A 36 -14.71 -3.05 -11.92
N VAL A 37 -14.11 -3.71 -12.92
CA VAL A 37 -12.65 -3.68 -13.14
C VAL A 37 -12.15 -2.25 -13.35
N ALA A 38 -12.83 -1.45 -14.19
CA ALA A 38 -12.45 -0.06 -14.45
C ALA A 38 -12.57 0.82 -13.19
N ARG A 39 -13.64 0.67 -12.40
CA ARG A 39 -13.84 1.38 -11.12
C ARG A 39 -12.74 1.05 -10.11
N MET A 40 -12.47 -0.24 -9.88
CA MET A 40 -11.44 -0.69 -8.95
C MET A 40 -10.04 -0.24 -9.37
N ARG A 41 -9.72 -0.18 -10.68
CA ARG A 41 -8.43 0.37 -11.13
C ARG A 41 -8.33 1.87 -10.85
N ALA A 42 -9.38 2.65 -11.14
CA ALA A 42 -9.37 4.09 -10.87
C ALA A 42 -9.21 4.39 -9.37
N GLU A 43 -9.87 3.62 -8.49
CA GLU A 43 -9.70 3.72 -7.04
C GLU A 43 -8.27 3.38 -6.58
N ALA A 44 -7.69 2.28 -7.08
CA ALA A 44 -6.31 1.90 -6.75
C ALA A 44 -5.27 2.95 -7.20
N GLU A 45 -5.43 3.54 -8.39
CA GLU A 45 -4.57 4.60 -8.90
C GLU A 45 -4.69 5.90 -8.06
N GLU A 46 -5.89 6.24 -7.60
CA GLU A 46 -6.08 7.38 -6.70
C GLU A 46 -5.47 7.14 -5.32
N ILE A 47 -5.68 5.96 -4.73
CA ILE A 47 -5.08 5.59 -3.43
C ILE A 47 -3.55 5.65 -3.52
N TYR A 48 -2.97 5.12 -4.61
CA TYR A 48 -1.52 5.16 -4.82
C TYR A 48 -1.01 6.60 -5.03
N GLY A 49 -1.67 7.39 -5.89
CA GLY A 49 -1.34 8.81 -6.08
C GLY A 49 -1.50 9.65 -4.81
N ASN A 50 -2.45 9.32 -3.93
CA ASN A 50 -2.58 9.94 -2.61
C ASN A 50 -1.44 9.52 -1.67
N LYS A 51 -1.02 8.24 -1.68
CA LYS A 51 0.12 7.78 -0.88
C LYS A 51 1.47 8.36 -1.30
N LEU A 52 1.68 8.61 -2.60
CA LEU A 52 2.85 9.37 -3.08
C LEU A 52 2.77 10.85 -2.64
N SER A 53 1.57 11.44 -2.67
CA SER A 53 1.31 12.82 -2.23
C SER A 53 1.54 13.04 -0.73
N ASP A 54 1.48 11.99 0.10
CA ASP A 54 1.77 12.04 1.54
C ASP A 54 3.29 12.17 1.84
N ILE A 55 4.17 11.82 0.89
CA ILE A 55 5.63 11.70 1.13
C ILE A 55 6.25 13.05 1.47
N ALA A 56 6.05 14.09 0.64
CA ALA A 56 6.63 15.41 0.88
C ALA A 56 6.19 16.02 2.24
N PRO A 57 4.88 16.06 2.60
CA PRO A 57 4.44 16.48 3.93
C PRO A 57 4.86 15.56 5.08
N ALA A 58 5.37 14.34 4.83
CA ALA A 58 5.93 13.46 5.85
C ALA A 58 7.40 13.78 6.11
N VAL A 59 8.22 13.94 5.07
CA VAL A 59 9.66 14.25 5.20
C VAL A 59 9.89 15.69 5.70
N ASP A 60 9.03 16.65 5.35
CA ASP A 60 9.13 18.03 5.83
C ASP A 60 8.91 18.19 7.34
N LYS A 61 8.38 17.16 8.01
CA LYS A 61 8.26 17.10 9.48
C LYS A 61 9.56 16.67 10.17
N VAL A 62 10.56 16.18 9.42
CA VAL A 62 11.86 15.73 9.95
C VAL A 62 12.75 16.94 10.20
N GLN A 63 12.67 17.48 11.41
CA GLN A 63 13.47 18.64 11.83
C GLN A 63 14.97 18.31 11.89
N GLY A 64 15.80 19.28 11.51
CA GLY A 64 17.26 19.21 11.69
C GLY A 64 18.05 18.44 10.61
N GLY A 65 17.38 17.87 9.60
CA GLY A 65 18.02 17.30 8.40
C GLY A 65 18.42 18.38 7.37
N PHE A 66 18.32 18.04 6.08
CA PHE A 66 18.85 18.79 4.91
C PHE A 66 18.59 20.32 4.90
N HIS A 67 17.55 20.81 5.57
CA HIS A 67 17.33 22.24 5.83
C HIS A 67 18.51 22.97 6.51
N ARG A 68 19.50 22.25 7.05
CA ARG A 68 20.73 22.82 7.64
C ARG A 68 21.95 22.79 6.70
N ASP A 69 21.85 22.09 5.59
CA ASP A 69 22.96 21.85 4.66
C ASP A 69 22.88 22.84 3.48
N ASP A 70 23.01 24.14 3.79
CA ASP A 70 22.92 25.27 2.84
C ASP A 70 24.13 25.32 1.88
N GLY A 71 24.21 24.34 0.97
CA GLY A 71 25.23 24.27 -0.08
C GLY A 71 25.56 22.84 -0.56
N ALA A 72 25.26 21.83 0.25
CA ALA A 72 25.54 20.43 -0.07
C ALA A 72 24.85 19.96 -1.36
N SER A 73 25.54 19.15 -2.16
CA SER A 73 25.01 18.54 -3.37
C SER A 73 23.97 17.46 -3.07
N VAL A 74 24.15 16.67 -2.01
CA VAL A 74 23.17 15.66 -1.56
C VAL A 74 21.80 16.28 -1.28
N ARG A 75 21.75 17.51 -0.73
CA ARG A 75 20.49 18.23 -0.50
C ARG A 75 19.73 18.48 -1.80
N LYS A 76 20.42 18.92 -2.86
CA LYS A 76 19.78 19.18 -4.16
C LYS A 76 19.22 17.90 -4.78
N ALA A 77 19.95 16.79 -4.64
CA ALA A 77 19.47 15.49 -5.08
C ALA A 77 18.21 15.04 -4.30
N TYR A 78 18.18 15.26 -2.98
CA TYR A 78 17.02 15.02 -2.13
C TYR A 78 15.81 15.90 -2.50
N GLU A 79 16.00 17.22 -2.68
CA GLU A 79 14.94 18.15 -3.09
C GLU A 79 14.37 17.76 -4.47
N GLY A 80 15.23 17.31 -5.40
CA GLY A 80 14.84 16.76 -6.69
C GLY A 80 13.97 15.51 -6.57
N VAL A 81 14.45 14.47 -5.86
CA VAL A 81 13.69 13.23 -5.62
C VAL A 81 12.35 13.50 -4.92
N ARG A 82 12.31 14.44 -3.96
CA ARG A 82 11.06 14.86 -3.31
C ARG A 82 10.06 15.46 -4.30
N THR A 83 10.55 16.26 -5.24
CA THR A 83 9.72 16.91 -6.28
C THR A 83 9.17 15.88 -7.27
N GLU A 84 9.95 14.89 -7.68
CA GLU A 84 9.49 13.83 -8.59
C GLU A 84 8.46 12.90 -7.94
N MET A 85 8.52 12.67 -6.63
CA MET A 85 7.43 12.00 -5.89
C MET A 85 6.11 12.78 -5.98
N GLU A 86 6.14 14.11 -5.90
CA GLU A 86 4.96 14.96 -6.05
C GLU A 86 4.42 14.95 -7.49
N GLU A 87 5.28 14.86 -8.51
CA GLU A 87 4.84 14.77 -9.91
C GLU A 87 4.31 13.38 -10.28
N ALA A 88 4.95 12.30 -9.80
CA ALA A 88 4.41 10.95 -9.91
C ALA A 88 3.02 10.83 -9.24
N ALA A 89 2.83 11.46 -8.07
CA ALA A 89 1.54 11.54 -7.40
C ALA A 89 0.44 12.18 -8.29
N LYS A 90 0.75 13.28 -8.99
CA LYS A 90 -0.18 13.93 -9.92
C LYS A 90 -0.51 13.02 -11.11
N ASN A 91 0.50 12.34 -11.67
CA ASN A 91 0.33 11.44 -12.81
C ASN A 91 -0.59 10.25 -12.48
N HIS A 92 -0.45 9.62 -11.32
CA HIS A 92 -1.37 8.53 -10.91
C HIS A 92 -2.80 9.03 -10.65
N LYS A 93 -2.99 10.20 -10.02
CA LYS A 93 -4.33 10.82 -9.88
C LYS A 93 -4.95 11.17 -11.24
N LYS A 94 -4.13 11.56 -12.23
CA LYS A 94 -4.56 11.80 -13.62
C LYS A 94 -5.02 10.52 -14.33
N ILE A 95 -4.35 9.38 -14.12
CA ILE A 95 -4.81 8.07 -14.61
C ILE A 95 -6.18 7.73 -14.00
N ALA A 96 -6.32 7.85 -12.68
CA ALA A 96 -7.59 7.60 -11.98
C ALA A 96 -8.75 8.43 -12.55
N GLN A 97 -8.51 9.73 -12.79
CA GLN A 97 -9.52 10.63 -13.35
C GLN A 97 -9.84 10.32 -14.82
N ASN A 98 -8.83 10.06 -15.65
CA ASN A 98 -9.03 9.67 -17.05
C ASN A 98 -9.90 8.41 -17.17
N ILE A 99 -9.65 7.38 -16.35
CA ILE A 99 -10.46 6.15 -16.34
C ILE A 99 -11.92 6.45 -15.96
N ARG A 100 -12.17 7.36 -15.02
CA ARG A 100 -13.53 7.75 -14.63
C ARG A 100 -14.26 8.47 -15.77
N ASP A 101 -13.64 9.50 -16.33
CA ASP A 101 -14.31 10.39 -17.29
C ASP A 101 -14.44 9.79 -18.69
N LEU A 102 -13.48 8.96 -19.13
CA LEU A 102 -13.45 8.37 -20.46
C LEU A 102 -14.03 6.95 -20.51
N VAL A 103 -14.00 6.19 -19.40
CA VAL A 103 -14.45 4.79 -19.37
C VAL A 103 -15.67 4.58 -18.48
N VAL A 104 -15.55 4.85 -17.16
CA VAL A 104 -16.62 4.50 -16.21
C VAL A 104 -17.91 5.30 -16.46
N ASN A 105 -17.78 6.61 -16.65
CA ASN A 105 -18.92 7.52 -16.79
C ASN A 105 -19.61 7.45 -18.17
N PRO A 106 -18.91 7.21 -19.31
CA PRO A 106 -19.57 6.95 -20.59
C PRO A 106 -20.15 5.53 -20.69
N PHE A 107 -19.36 4.50 -20.35
CA PHE A 107 -19.83 3.12 -20.49
C PHE A 107 -20.94 2.77 -19.50
N GLY A 108 -20.93 3.31 -18.27
CA GLY A 108 -22.00 3.09 -17.29
C GLY A 108 -23.39 3.43 -17.84
N ARG A 109 -23.54 4.65 -18.35
CA ARG A 109 -24.79 5.12 -18.98
C ARG A 109 -25.17 4.30 -20.22
N TRP A 110 -24.18 3.89 -21.02
CA TRP A 110 -24.43 3.02 -22.18
C TRP A 110 -24.93 1.62 -21.75
N CYS A 111 -24.38 1.05 -20.66
CA CYS A 111 -24.83 -0.23 -20.12
C CYS A 111 -26.26 -0.18 -19.61
N GLU A 112 -26.63 0.89 -18.90
CA GLU A 112 -27.99 1.13 -18.40
C GLU A 112 -29.00 1.22 -19.57
N ALA A 113 -28.67 1.99 -20.62
CA ALA A 113 -29.50 2.10 -21.83
C ALA A 113 -29.52 0.82 -22.70
N HIS A 114 -28.49 -0.03 -22.62
CA HIS A 114 -28.48 -1.33 -23.27
C HIS A 114 -29.34 -2.35 -22.50
N GLU A 115 -29.25 -2.38 -21.17
CA GLU A 115 -30.04 -3.25 -20.30
C GLU A 115 -31.54 -3.02 -20.47
N SER A 116 -31.99 -1.74 -20.50
CA SER A 116 -33.40 -1.41 -20.81
C SER A 116 -33.85 -2.04 -22.12
N ARG A 117 -33.13 -1.78 -23.24
CA ARG A 117 -33.51 -2.29 -24.57
C ARG A 117 -33.61 -3.82 -24.66
N ILE A 118 -32.84 -4.57 -23.85
CA ILE A 118 -32.99 -6.03 -23.75
C ILE A 118 -34.23 -6.39 -22.93
N GLN A 119 -34.44 -5.75 -21.77
CA GLN A 119 -35.57 -5.99 -20.88
C GLN A 119 -36.93 -5.63 -21.52
N ASP A 120 -37.03 -4.46 -22.15
CA ASP A 120 -38.24 -3.96 -22.82
C ASP A 120 -38.68 -4.96 -23.93
N SER A 121 -37.73 -5.43 -24.73
CA SER A 121 -37.94 -6.44 -25.77
C SER A 121 -38.32 -7.82 -25.21
N GLN A 122 -37.76 -8.19 -24.05
CA GLN A 122 -38.08 -9.45 -23.36
C GLN A 122 -39.52 -9.44 -22.83
N ASP A 123 -39.94 -8.36 -22.18
CA ASP A 123 -41.25 -8.27 -21.54
C ASP A 123 -42.39 -8.19 -22.57
N GLU A 124 -42.17 -7.52 -23.72
CA GLU A 124 -43.13 -7.55 -24.83
C GLU A 124 -43.32 -8.96 -25.39
N LEU A 125 -42.23 -9.66 -25.77
CA LEU A 125 -42.35 -11.02 -26.32
C LEU A 125 -42.96 -11.99 -25.29
N GLN A 126 -42.57 -11.90 -24.02
CA GLN A 126 -43.20 -12.69 -22.97
C GLN A 126 -44.70 -12.38 -22.81
N SER A 127 -45.12 -11.13 -22.98
CA SER A 127 -46.54 -10.75 -22.93
C SER A 127 -47.33 -11.38 -24.09
N ARG A 128 -46.81 -11.26 -25.33
CA ARG A 128 -47.41 -11.85 -26.54
C ARG A 128 -47.53 -13.38 -26.43
N ILE A 129 -46.50 -14.08 -25.94
CA ILE A 129 -46.54 -15.54 -25.71
C ILE A 129 -47.60 -15.93 -24.67
N LYS A 130 -47.65 -15.23 -23.53
CA LYS A 130 -48.67 -15.49 -22.48
C LYS A 130 -50.10 -15.28 -23.01
N ALA A 131 -50.30 -14.35 -23.95
CA ALA A 131 -51.58 -14.16 -24.63
C ALA A 131 -51.92 -15.29 -25.61
N HIS A 132 -50.96 -15.68 -26.47
CA HIS A 132 -51.07 -16.82 -27.39
C HIS A 132 -51.42 -18.12 -26.65
N ASP A 133 -50.67 -18.46 -25.61
CA ASP A 133 -50.85 -19.72 -24.88
C ASP A 133 -52.22 -19.79 -24.20
N LYS A 134 -52.70 -18.67 -23.64
CA LYS A 134 -54.05 -18.55 -23.07
C LYS A 134 -55.15 -18.80 -24.12
N GLN A 135 -54.96 -18.34 -25.35
CA GLN A 135 -55.87 -18.61 -26.47
C GLN A 135 -55.75 -20.06 -26.97
N ALA A 136 -54.56 -20.65 -26.99
CA ALA A 136 -54.35 -22.06 -27.33
C ALA A 136 -55.00 -23.00 -26.30
N ASP A 137 -54.94 -22.63 -25.02
CA ASP A 137 -55.62 -23.30 -23.91
C ASP A 137 -57.16 -23.23 -24.06
N LEU A 138 -57.69 -22.07 -24.43
CA LEU A 138 -59.12 -21.87 -24.71
C LEU A 138 -59.57 -22.70 -25.93
N CYS A 139 -58.78 -22.69 -27.01
CA CYS A 139 -59.05 -23.46 -28.22
C CYS A 139 -59.07 -24.97 -27.93
N ARG A 140 -58.12 -25.48 -27.13
CA ARG A 140 -58.12 -26.89 -26.66
C ARG A 140 -59.37 -27.22 -25.83
N LYS A 141 -59.83 -26.32 -24.96
CA LYS A 141 -61.07 -26.48 -24.17
C LYS A 141 -62.32 -26.49 -25.06
N LEU A 142 -62.43 -25.55 -26.01
CA LEU A 142 -63.53 -25.49 -26.97
C LEU A 142 -63.58 -26.73 -27.89
N ARG A 143 -62.43 -27.22 -28.35
CA ARG A 143 -62.33 -28.50 -29.07
C ARG A 143 -62.92 -29.64 -28.25
N SER A 144 -62.51 -29.79 -26.99
CA SER A 144 -63.03 -30.86 -26.12
C SER A 144 -64.55 -30.73 -25.91
N THR A 145 -65.05 -29.51 -25.69
CA THR A 145 -66.50 -29.25 -25.59
C THR A 145 -67.26 -29.64 -26.85
N TYR A 146 -66.76 -29.27 -28.03
CA TYR A 146 -67.35 -29.63 -29.32
C TYR A 146 -67.36 -31.15 -29.55
N PHE A 147 -66.22 -31.83 -29.39
CA PHE A 147 -66.12 -33.29 -29.57
C PHE A 147 -67.03 -34.05 -28.58
N ASN A 148 -67.14 -33.60 -27.33
CA ASN A 148 -68.06 -34.20 -26.35
C ASN A 148 -69.53 -33.99 -26.72
N LYS A 149 -69.88 -32.84 -27.35
CA LYS A 149 -71.24 -32.57 -27.83
C LYS A 149 -71.59 -33.34 -29.11
N CYS A 150 -70.62 -33.60 -29.99
CA CYS A 150 -70.78 -34.51 -31.13
C CYS A 150 -71.01 -35.94 -30.66
N ARG A 151 -70.15 -36.47 -29.77
CA ARG A 151 -70.33 -37.83 -29.24
C ARG A 151 -71.69 -38.01 -28.57
N LEU A 152 -72.12 -37.08 -27.71
CA LEU A 152 -73.43 -37.17 -27.05
C LEU A 152 -74.62 -37.03 -28.02
N LEU A 153 -74.39 -36.48 -29.23
CA LEU A 153 -75.38 -36.51 -30.31
C LEU A 153 -75.36 -37.85 -31.06
N GLU A 154 -74.18 -38.43 -31.31
CA GLU A 154 -74.01 -39.76 -31.90
C GLU A 154 -74.63 -40.84 -31.01
N ASP A 155 -74.27 -40.86 -29.72
CA ASP A 155 -74.84 -41.75 -28.69
C ASP A 155 -76.40 -41.69 -28.72
N LEU A 156 -76.98 -40.48 -28.78
CA LEU A 156 -78.43 -40.25 -28.80
C LEU A 156 -79.09 -40.60 -30.15
N GLU A 157 -78.41 -40.43 -31.28
CA GLU A 157 -78.93 -40.84 -32.59
C GLU A 157 -78.87 -42.37 -32.77
N GLU A 158 -77.91 -43.07 -32.14
CA GLU A 158 -77.93 -44.54 -32.04
C GLU A 158 -79.04 -45.04 -31.11
N GLU A 159 -79.25 -44.42 -29.93
CA GLU A 159 -80.38 -44.75 -29.04
C GLU A 159 -81.74 -44.61 -29.75
N ASN A 160 -81.98 -43.51 -30.47
CA ASN A 160 -83.22 -43.33 -31.24
C ASN A 160 -83.35 -44.37 -32.37
N LYS A 161 -82.25 -44.75 -33.02
CA LYS A 161 -82.24 -45.75 -34.09
C LYS A 161 -82.49 -47.18 -33.58
N LEU A 162 -82.17 -47.45 -32.31
CA LEU A 162 -82.51 -48.69 -31.62
C LEU A 162 -83.95 -48.68 -31.09
N ALA A 163 -84.46 -47.53 -30.64
CA ALA A 163 -85.81 -47.38 -30.09
C ALA A 163 -86.95 -47.49 -31.12
N PHE A 164 -86.66 -47.31 -32.41
CA PHE A 164 -87.65 -47.33 -33.51
C PHE A 164 -87.55 -48.57 -34.44
N GLN A 165 -87.31 -49.76 -33.88
CA GLN A 165 -87.59 -51.03 -34.58
C GLN A 165 -89.00 -51.52 -34.27
N ASP A 166 -89.91 -51.44 -35.24
CA ASP A 166 -91.25 -52.03 -35.16
C ASP A 166 -91.22 -53.58 -35.27
N PRO A 167 -92.23 -54.32 -34.75
CA PRO A 167 -91.95 -55.62 -34.12
C PRO A 167 -92.44 -56.86 -34.88
N GLU A 168 -91.54 -57.61 -35.53
CA GLU A 168 -91.76 -59.03 -35.88
C GLU A 168 -90.53 -59.92 -35.60
N THR A 169 -90.36 -60.36 -34.34
CA THR A 169 -89.93 -61.74 -33.96
C THR A 169 -89.84 -61.90 -32.44
N SER A 170 -90.94 -62.30 -31.79
CA SER A 170 -90.91 -62.79 -30.39
C SER A 170 -90.75 -64.31 -30.36
N PRO A 171 -90.06 -64.86 -29.34
CA PRO A 171 -90.84 -65.74 -28.47
C PRO A 171 -90.53 -65.60 -26.95
N LYS A 172 -91.47 -64.97 -26.24
CA LYS A 172 -92.03 -65.39 -24.93
C LYS A 172 -91.08 -66.02 -23.88
N THR A 173 -90.60 -65.22 -22.93
CA THR A 173 -90.66 -65.42 -21.45
C THR A 173 -90.07 -64.19 -20.75
N GLY A 174 -90.56 -63.70 -19.60
CA GLY A 174 -91.78 -64.04 -18.85
C GLY A 174 -91.88 -63.24 -17.54
N GLN A 175 -93.09 -63.10 -16.99
CA GLN A 175 -93.45 -62.36 -15.77
C GLN A 175 -93.41 -60.81 -15.85
N ASN A 176 -94.18 -60.16 -14.98
CA ASN A 176 -94.61 -58.76 -15.09
C ASN A 176 -94.03 -57.86 -13.98
N ILE A 177 -93.93 -56.57 -14.31
CA ILE A 177 -93.62 -55.44 -13.42
C ILE A 177 -94.73 -55.24 -12.37
N PRO A 178 -94.38 -54.87 -11.13
CA PRO A 178 -95.17 -53.92 -10.35
C PRO A 178 -94.41 -52.60 -10.09
N GLU A 179 -95.16 -51.53 -9.87
CA GLU A 179 -94.65 -50.17 -9.60
C GLU A 179 -93.98 -50.07 -8.22
N ILE A 180 -92.86 -49.32 -8.12
CA ILE A 180 -92.29 -48.95 -6.82
C ILE A 180 -92.93 -47.65 -6.33
N LYS A 181 -93.66 -47.75 -5.22
CA LYS A 181 -94.09 -46.60 -4.40
C LYS A 181 -93.07 -46.35 -3.27
N VAL A 182 -93.18 -45.19 -2.66
CA VAL A 182 -92.31 -44.69 -1.58
C VAL A 182 -92.84 -45.13 -0.20
N GLU A 183 -91.95 -45.14 0.81
CA GLU A 183 -92.16 -45.46 2.26
C GLU A 183 -92.38 -46.96 2.63
N PRO A 184 -91.95 -47.41 3.82
CA PRO A 184 -90.78 -46.98 4.62
C PRO A 184 -89.95 -48.16 5.21
N GLU A 185 -88.99 -47.82 6.08
CA GLU A 185 -88.12 -48.64 6.96
C GLU A 185 -88.39 -50.16 7.15
N ILE A 186 -87.32 -50.96 6.97
CA ILE A 186 -86.93 -52.04 7.90
C ILE A 186 -85.44 -51.86 8.20
N ALA A 187 -85.00 -52.04 9.44
CA ALA A 187 -83.61 -51.83 9.84
C ALA A 187 -82.66 -52.90 9.27
N GLU A 188 -81.53 -52.46 8.71
CA GLU A 188 -80.39 -53.32 8.42
C GLU A 188 -79.57 -53.56 9.70
N GLU A 189 -78.96 -54.75 9.83
CA GLU A 189 -78.22 -55.14 11.02
C GLU A 189 -76.88 -54.37 11.11
N GLU A 190 -76.58 -53.75 12.25
CA GLU A 190 -75.37 -52.91 12.38
C GLU A 190 -74.09 -53.75 12.32
N GLU A 191 -73.33 -53.63 11.21
CA GLU A 191 -72.03 -54.29 11.06
C GLU A 191 -71.03 -53.85 12.16
N PRO A 192 -70.26 -54.79 12.76
CA PRO A 192 -69.22 -54.47 13.72
C PRO A 192 -68.01 -53.80 13.05
N TYR A 193 -67.34 -52.90 13.79
CA TYR A 193 -66.22 -52.12 13.28
C TYR A 193 -64.88 -52.73 13.68
N GLU A 194 -64.09 -53.18 12.71
CA GLU A 194 -62.66 -53.50 12.90
C GLU A 194 -61.84 -52.21 13.01
N ILE A 195 -61.17 -51.99 14.15
CA ILE A 195 -60.30 -50.83 14.38
C ILE A 195 -59.05 -51.32 15.13
N GLY A 196 -57.87 -51.23 14.51
CA GLY A 196 -56.62 -51.62 15.16
C GLY A 196 -56.54 -53.08 15.59
N ASP A 197 -56.86 -54.02 14.69
CA ASP A 197 -56.83 -55.47 14.96
C ASP A 197 -57.83 -55.97 16.06
N GLU A 198 -58.70 -55.10 16.62
CA GLU A 198 -59.85 -55.46 17.47
C GLU A 198 -61.20 -55.16 16.79
N THR A 199 -62.21 -56.01 17.04
CA THR A 199 -63.60 -55.82 16.57
C THR A 199 -64.47 -55.19 17.65
N TYR A 200 -65.06 -54.03 17.37
CA TYR A 200 -65.93 -53.29 18.28
C TYR A 200 -67.39 -53.28 17.84
N THR A 201 -68.32 -53.41 18.79
CA THR A 201 -69.74 -53.15 18.53
C THR A 201 -70.01 -51.66 18.39
N PRO A 202 -71.09 -51.24 17.69
CA PRO A 202 -71.45 -49.82 17.55
C PRO A 202 -71.54 -49.06 18.89
N GLU A 203 -72.04 -49.69 19.96
CA GLU A 203 -72.06 -49.10 21.31
C GLU A 203 -70.66 -48.87 21.92
N GLN A 204 -69.66 -49.68 21.55
CA GLN A 204 -68.28 -49.51 21.98
C GLN A 204 -67.60 -48.40 21.18
N VAL A 205 -67.76 -48.41 19.84
CA VAL A 205 -67.25 -47.34 18.96
C VAL A 205 -67.83 -45.98 19.38
N LYS A 206 -69.14 -45.91 19.69
CA LYS A 206 -69.79 -44.73 20.26
C LYS A 206 -69.03 -44.14 21.44
N LYS A 207 -68.71 -44.95 22.45
CA LYS A 207 -67.98 -44.52 23.66
C LYS A 207 -66.55 -44.09 23.34
N ILE A 208 -65.89 -44.77 22.40
CA ILE A 208 -64.53 -44.41 21.94
C ILE A 208 -64.55 -43.03 21.24
N ILE A 209 -65.47 -42.81 20.29
CA ILE A 209 -65.59 -41.56 19.54
C ILE A 209 -66.07 -40.40 20.43
N GLU A 210 -66.99 -40.67 21.37
CA GLU A 210 -67.41 -39.69 22.39
C GLU A 210 -66.22 -39.24 23.25
N HIS A 211 -65.38 -40.18 23.71
CA HIS A 211 -64.19 -39.84 24.50
C HIS A 211 -63.12 -39.14 23.63
N MET A 212 -62.97 -39.50 22.35
CA MET A 212 -62.11 -38.79 21.39
C MET A 212 -62.52 -37.33 21.21
N LEU A 213 -63.79 -37.06 20.88
CA LEU A 213 -64.31 -35.71 20.60
C LEU A 213 -64.28 -34.78 21.82
N ASN A 214 -64.32 -35.35 23.03
CA ASN A 214 -64.19 -34.58 24.28
C ASN A 214 -62.73 -34.37 24.73
N THR A 215 -61.78 -35.22 24.29
CA THR A 215 -60.38 -35.17 24.75
C THR A 215 -59.43 -34.51 23.73
N ILE A 216 -59.65 -34.74 22.44
CA ILE A 216 -58.78 -34.24 21.36
C ILE A 216 -59.14 -32.78 21.06
N LYS A 217 -58.12 -31.94 20.84
CA LYS A 217 -58.34 -30.52 20.52
C LYS A 217 -58.90 -30.37 19.11
N MET A 218 -59.93 -29.56 18.97
CA MET A 218 -60.62 -29.26 17.71
C MET A 218 -60.59 -27.76 17.44
N GLY A 219 -60.33 -27.37 16.20
CA GLY A 219 -60.23 -25.97 15.78
C GLY A 219 -60.63 -25.72 14.32
N GLU A 220 -60.07 -24.66 13.75
CA GLU A 220 -60.22 -24.28 12.33
C GLU A 220 -58.90 -24.49 11.57
N THR A 221 -58.94 -25.08 10.38
CA THR A 221 -57.78 -25.17 9.47
C THR A 221 -58.07 -24.44 8.17
N LYS A 222 -57.24 -23.44 7.84
CA LYS A 222 -57.35 -22.67 6.60
C LYS A 222 -56.45 -23.27 5.53
N VAL A 223 -57.07 -23.74 4.44
CA VAL A 223 -56.37 -24.26 3.26
C VAL A 223 -56.41 -23.20 2.15
N PRO A 224 -55.26 -22.82 1.56
CA PRO A 224 -55.24 -21.94 0.39
C PRO A 224 -56.14 -22.48 -0.73
N ILE A 225 -56.91 -21.61 -1.38
CA ILE A 225 -57.88 -21.91 -2.46
C ILE A 225 -59.10 -22.74 -2.01
N LEU A 226 -58.94 -23.71 -1.10
CA LEU A 226 -60.00 -24.64 -0.67
C LEU A 226 -60.83 -24.17 0.55
N GLY A 227 -60.43 -23.10 1.24
CA GLY A 227 -61.23 -22.44 2.28
C GLY A 227 -60.91 -22.87 3.72
N THR A 228 -61.80 -22.53 4.65
CA THR A 228 -61.65 -22.81 6.09
C THR A 228 -62.45 -24.06 6.48
N TYR A 229 -61.76 -25.10 6.93
CA TYR A 229 -62.38 -26.32 7.45
C TYR A 229 -62.59 -26.17 8.95
N GLN A 230 -63.82 -26.41 9.39
CA GLN A 230 -64.24 -26.46 10.79
C GLN A 230 -64.06 -27.87 11.37
N ASN A 231 -64.01 -27.99 12.70
CA ASN A 231 -63.92 -29.26 13.42
C ASN A 231 -62.69 -30.10 13.00
N THR A 232 -61.51 -29.47 12.93
CA THR A 232 -60.25 -30.14 12.57
C THR A 232 -59.33 -30.37 13.76
N SER A 233 -58.58 -31.46 13.72
CA SER A 233 -57.53 -31.84 14.70
C SER A 233 -56.23 -32.19 13.95
N ALA A 234 -55.08 -31.99 14.57
CA ALA A 234 -53.79 -32.40 14.00
C ALA A 234 -53.58 -33.92 14.13
N GLY A 235 -52.86 -34.53 13.18
CA GLY A 235 -52.54 -35.97 13.23
C GLY A 235 -51.75 -36.38 14.48
N THR A 236 -50.90 -35.49 14.99
CA THR A 236 -50.18 -35.67 16.26
C THR A 236 -51.11 -35.80 17.47
N ASP A 237 -52.09 -34.91 17.59
CA ASP A 237 -53.00 -34.87 18.74
C ASP A 237 -53.89 -36.13 18.78
N ILE A 238 -54.25 -36.66 17.61
CA ILE A 238 -54.98 -37.92 17.46
C ILE A 238 -54.09 -39.09 17.88
N VAL A 239 -52.83 -39.16 17.42
CA VAL A 239 -51.90 -40.24 17.80
C VAL A 239 -51.56 -40.20 19.31
N GLU A 240 -51.38 -39.02 19.89
CA GLU A 240 -51.15 -38.85 21.34
C GLU A 240 -52.33 -39.38 22.17
N TYR A 241 -53.56 -39.20 21.70
CA TYR A 241 -54.74 -39.82 22.31
C TYR A 241 -54.73 -41.35 22.17
N LEU A 242 -54.50 -41.87 20.97
CA LEU A 242 -54.54 -43.32 20.68
C LEU A 242 -53.52 -44.10 21.51
N GLN A 243 -52.33 -43.53 21.71
CA GLN A 243 -51.28 -44.11 22.57
C GLN A 243 -51.63 -44.09 24.05
N ARG A 244 -52.43 -43.13 24.54
CA ARG A 244 -52.82 -43.03 25.96
C ARG A 244 -54.08 -43.80 26.32
N HIS A 245 -55.06 -43.86 25.42
CA HIS A 245 -56.42 -44.33 25.74
C HIS A 245 -56.84 -45.61 25.01
N MET A 246 -56.14 -45.99 23.93
CA MET A 246 -56.41 -47.22 23.16
C MET A 246 -55.18 -48.16 23.10
N GLY A 247 -54.30 -48.07 24.11
CA GLY A 247 -53.22 -49.04 24.34
C GLY A 247 -52.16 -49.15 23.24
N SER A 248 -52.10 -48.20 22.29
CA SER A 248 -51.28 -48.37 21.08
C SER A 248 -49.78 -48.49 21.37
N SER A 249 -49.26 -49.71 21.21
CA SER A 249 -47.89 -50.12 21.56
C SER A 249 -46.78 -49.45 20.75
N SER A 250 -47.11 -48.81 19.63
CA SER A 250 -46.15 -48.07 18.78
C SER A 250 -46.81 -46.88 18.09
N VAL A 251 -46.01 -46.02 17.45
CA VAL A 251 -46.52 -44.96 16.56
C VAL A 251 -47.19 -45.57 15.33
N SER A 252 -46.56 -46.57 14.71
CA SER A 252 -47.04 -47.20 13.48
C SER A 252 -48.37 -47.95 13.64
N TYR A 253 -48.68 -48.42 14.86
CA TYR A 253 -49.97 -49.02 15.20
C TYR A 253 -51.06 -47.96 15.41
N ALA A 254 -50.73 -46.83 16.07
CA ALA A 254 -51.64 -45.67 16.16
C ALA A 254 -51.94 -45.07 14.78
N GLU A 255 -50.99 -45.11 13.85
CA GLU A 255 -51.22 -44.70 12.46
C GLU A 255 -52.15 -45.64 11.70
N ARG A 256 -52.16 -46.96 11.99
CA ARG A 256 -53.19 -47.88 11.48
C ARG A 256 -54.56 -47.56 12.07
N ILE A 257 -54.69 -47.41 13.38
CA ILE A 257 -55.97 -47.05 14.02
C ILE A 257 -56.51 -45.72 13.46
N GLY A 258 -55.64 -44.73 13.25
CA GLY A 258 -56.00 -43.47 12.58
C GLY A 258 -56.41 -43.66 11.11
N GLN A 259 -55.81 -44.63 10.40
CA GLN A 259 -56.21 -45.03 9.05
C GLN A 259 -57.59 -45.70 9.04
N ASP A 260 -57.89 -46.58 10.00
CA ASP A 260 -59.18 -47.26 10.12
C ASP A 260 -60.30 -46.25 10.40
N LEU A 261 -60.06 -45.24 11.25
CA LEU A 261 -60.98 -44.12 11.49
C LEU A 261 -61.23 -43.25 10.25
N VAL A 262 -60.26 -43.17 9.32
CA VAL A 262 -60.45 -42.54 8.00
C VAL A 262 -61.23 -43.46 7.05
N THR A 263 -60.93 -44.76 7.03
CA THR A 263 -61.61 -45.78 6.21
C THR A 263 -63.09 -45.90 6.56
N HIS A 264 -63.44 -45.98 7.85
CA HIS A 264 -64.81 -46.04 8.36
C HIS A 264 -65.59 -44.72 8.27
N GLY A 265 -64.93 -43.65 7.78
CA GLY A 265 -65.55 -42.37 7.45
C GLY A 265 -65.74 -41.40 8.61
N PHE A 266 -65.08 -41.62 9.76
CA PHE A 266 -65.12 -40.71 10.92
C PHE A 266 -64.17 -39.50 10.75
N LEU A 267 -63.03 -39.70 10.08
CA LEU A 267 -62.03 -38.67 9.79
C LEU A 267 -61.85 -38.45 8.28
N ARG A 268 -61.40 -37.25 7.90
CA ARG A 268 -61.00 -36.92 6.51
C ARG A 268 -59.76 -36.02 6.50
N LEU A 269 -58.75 -36.35 5.70
CA LEU A 269 -57.57 -35.51 5.49
C LEU A 269 -57.95 -34.16 4.85
N VAL A 270 -57.38 -33.07 5.36
CA VAL A 270 -57.62 -31.68 4.93
C VAL A 270 -56.34 -31.10 4.32
N GLY A 271 -56.47 -30.48 3.14
CA GLY A 271 -55.40 -29.72 2.48
C GLY A 271 -54.46 -30.52 1.56
N ASN A 272 -54.44 -31.85 1.69
CA ASN A 272 -53.58 -32.73 0.90
C ASN A 272 -54.42 -33.75 0.10
N VAL A 273 -53.93 -34.13 -1.09
CA VAL A 273 -54.57 -35.16 -1.93
C VAL A 273 -54.11 -36.54 -1.47
N GLY A 274 -55.03 -37.33 -0.93
CA GLY A 274 -54.79 -38.68 -0.42
C GLY A 274 -55.81 -39.07 0.63
N ASN A 275 -55.81 -40.34 1.03
CA ASN A 275 -56.64 -40.85 2.15
C ASN A 275 -55.79 -41.47 3.27
N THR A 276 -54.48 -41.18 3.28
CA THR A 276 -53.53 -41.75 4.24
C THR A 276 -53.54 -40.98 5.55
N PHE A 277 -53.67 -41.70 6.66
CA PHE A 277 -53.42 -41.16 7.99
C PHE A 277 -51.91 -41.15 8.29
N ALA A 278 -51.42 -40.12 8.99
CA ALA A 278 -50.01 -39.97 9.35
C ALA A 278 -49.82 -39.12 10.60
N ASN A 279 -48.85 -39.50 11.45
CA ASN A 279 -48.49 -38.76 12.66
C ASN A 279 -47.74 -37.46 12.32
N SER A 280 -48.48 -36.37 12.11
CA SER A 280 -47.92 -35.08 11.73
C SER A 280 -48.74 -33.91 12.27
N SER A 281 -48.06 -32.90 12.81
CA SER A 281 -48.65 -31.62 13.20
C SER A 281 -48.94 -30.69 12.02
N LYS A 282 -48.54 -31.08 10.80
CA LYS A 282 -48.89 -30.39 9.55
C LYS A 282 -50.12 -30.99 8.88
N MET A 283 -50.34 -32.29 9.01
CA MET A 283 -51.55 -32.95 8.51
C MET A 283 -52.71 -32.70 9.48
N HIS A 284 -53.81 -32.21 8.93
CA HIS A 284 -55.03 -31.92 9.69
C HIS A 284 -56.16 -32.83 9.21
N TYR A 285 -56.94 -33.35 10.14
CA TYR A 285 -58.05 -34.25 9.87
C TYR A 285 -59.35 -33.61 10.38
N GLN A 286 -60.36 -33.53 9.51
CA GLN A 286 -61.70 -33.06 9.83
C GLN A 286 -62.53 -34.22 10.38
N TRP A 287 -63.17 -34.01 11.53
CA TRP A 287 -64.20 -34.90 12.06
C TRP A 287 -65.47 -34.81 11.21
N ARG A 288 -65.97 -35.97 10.78
CA ARG A 288 -67.12 -36.10 9.87
C ARG A 288 -68.45 -36.16 10.64
N PRO A 289 -69.60 -35.79 10.03
CA PRO A 289 -70.92 -35.87 10.68
C PRO A 289 -71.19 -37.21 11.39
N LYS A 290 -70.84 -38.34 10.74
CA LYS A 290 -70.93 -39.70 11.30
C LYS A 290 -70.30 -39.85 12.71
N ALA A 291 -69.22 -39.12 13.02
CA ALA A 291 -68.59 -39.15 14.33
C ALA A 291 -69.41 -38.43 15.41
N PHE A 292 -70.06 -37.31 15.07
CA PHE A 292 -70.97 -36.58 15.96
C PHE A 292 -72.31 -37.30 16.13
N GLU A 293 -72.84 -37.85 15.04
CA GLU A 293 -74.08 -38.64 15.02
C GLU A 293 -73.95 -39.92 15.86
N MET A 294 -72.87 -40.68 15.69
CA MET A 294 -72.64 -41.90 16.46
C MET A 294 -72.36 -41.64 17.94
N SER A 295 -71.55 -40.62 18.27
CA SER A 295 -71.28 -40.26 19.68
C SER A 295 -72.46 -39.60 20.38
N GLY A 296 -73.28 -38.83 19.66
CA GLY A 296 -74.30 -37.94 20.24
C GLY A 296 -73.75 -36.60 20.72
N VAL A 297 -72.47 -36.29 20.47
CA VAL A 297 -71.84 -35.02 20.85
C VAL A 297 -72.28 -33.91 19.86
N PRO A 298 -72.84 -32.78 20.34
CA PRO A 298 -73.38 -31.76 19.44
C PRO A 298 -72.29 -31.02 18.65
N GLU A 299 -72.44 -30.98 17.33
CA GLU A 299 -71.51 -30.26 16.43
C GLU A 299 -71.51 -28.74 16.70
N LYS A 300 -70.30 -28.16 16.85
CA LYS A 300 -70.10 -26.71 17.07
C LYS A 300 -70.31 -25.90 15.78
N LYS A 301 -71.57 -25.66 15.41
CA LYS A 301 -71.94 -24.83 14.25
C LYS A 301 -71.74 -23.34 14.53
N SER A 302 -70.79 -22.72 13.84
CA SER A 302 -70.49 -21.28 13.93
C SER A 302 -71.45 -20.46 13.05
N ILE A 303 -72.01 -19.38 13.61
CA ILE A 303 -73.00 -18.54 12.93
C ILE A 303 -72.30 -17.51 12.04
N ALA A 304 -72.54 -17.60 10.72
CA ALA A 304 -72.07 -16.60 9.76
C ALA A 304 -72.72 -15.23 10.02
N ARG A 305 -71.90 -14.19 10.20
CA ARG A 305 -72.34 -12.80 10.28
C ARG A 305 -72.14 -12.07 8.95
N THR A 306 -73.06 -11.16 8.65
CA THR A 306 -73.21 -10.51 7.34
C THR A 306 -72.75 -9.05 7.35
N PHE A 307 -72.25 -8.58 6.19
CA PHE A 307 -71.87 -7.18 5.88
C PHE A 307 -70.69 -6.60 6.72
N SER A 308 -70.01 -5.52 6.30
CA SER A 308 -70.28 -4.55 5.22
C SER A 308 -69.03 -4.10 4.45
N MET A 309 -69.23 -3.53 3.25
CA MET A 309 -68.24 -2.72 2.50
C MET A 309 -67.80 -1.46 3.27
N PRO A 310 -66.64 -0.90 2.90
CA PRO A 310 -66.56 0.54 2.61
C PRO A 310 -65.96 0.85 1.23
N THR A 311 -66.37 1.98 0.65
CA THR A 311 -65.98 2.46 -0.69
C THR A 311 -64.94 3.58 -0.65
N SER A 312 -63.93 3.54 -1.53
CA SER A 312 -63.27 4.73 -2.10
C SER A 312 -62.58 4.38 -3.42
N VAL A 313 -62.48 5.33 -4.35
CA VAL A 313 -62.09 5.10 -5.76
C VAL A 313 -60.77 5.80 -6.10
N SER A 314 -59.84 5.07 -6.75
CA SER A 314 -58.82 5.67 -7.64
C SER A 314 -58.18 4.61 -8.55
N ASP A 315 -58.84 4.38 -9.69
CA ASP A 315 -58.31 4.15 -11.06
C ASP A 315 -57.11 3.20 -11.37
N GLY A 316 -57.12 2.61 -12.58
CA GLY A 316 -55.87 2.48 -13.35
C GLY A 316 -55.14 1.13 -13.53
N SER A 317 -55.76 -0.05 -13.46
CA SER A 317 -55.23 -1.25 -14.19
C SER A 317 -56.25 -2.38 -14.34
N ASP A 318 -56.28 -3.02 -15.50
CA ASP A 318 -57.21 -4.11 -15.85
C ASP A 318 -56.57 -5.50 -15.62
N SER A 319 -57.30 -6.42 -14.98
CA SER A 319 -56.83 -7.78 -14.68
C SER A 319 -58.00 -8.76 -14.45
N PRO A 320 -58.54 -9.39 -15.51
CA PRO A 320 -59.78 -10.16 -15.44
C PRO A 320 -59.56 -11.65 -15.08
N VAL A 321 -59.18 -11.97 -13.83
CA VAL A 321 -58.97 -13.38 -13.38
C VAL A 321 -59.45 -13.71 -11.95
N VAL A 322 -60.57 -13.16 -11.46
CA VAL A 322 -61.31 -13.77 -10.32
C VAL A 322 -62.83 -13.65 -10.55
N GLY A 323 -63.47 -14.71 -11.05
CA GLY A 323 -64.93 -14.74 -11.26
C GLY A 323 -65.51 -16.03 -11.87
N THR A 324 -64.66 -16.94 -12.34
CA THR A 324 -64.99 -18.11 -13.18
C THR A 324 -65.57 -19.32 -12.44
N VAL A 325 -66.36 -19.10 -11.39
CA VAL A 325 -67.17 -20.16 -10.73
C VAL A 325 -68.65 -19.77 -10.73
N THR A 326 -68.96 -18.53 -10.35
CA THR A 326 -70.34 -17.99 -10.35
C THR A 326 -70.94 -17.97 -11.75
N GLU A 327 -70.15 -17.62 -12.78
CA GLU A 327 -70.64 -17.52 -14.16
C GLU A 327 -70.94 -18.90 -14.80
N TYR A 328 -70.26 -19.97 -14.38
CA TYR A 328 -70.55 -21.33 -14.85
C TYR A 328 -71.84 -21.87 -14.22
N LEU A 329 -72.11 -21.57 -12.94
CA LEU A 329 -73.39 -21.86 -12.31
C LEU A 329 -74.54 -21.05 -12.93
N ALA A 330 -74.30 -19.80 -13.32
CA ALA A 330 -75.28 -18.98 -14.04
C ALA A 330 -75.62 -19.48 -15.46
N LYS A 331 -74.86 -20.43 -16.02
CA LYS A 331 -75.15 -21.12 -17.29
C LYS A 331 -75.79 -22.49 -17.12
N TRP A 332 -76.00 -22.96 -15.89
CA TRP A 332 -76.85 -24.12 -15.59
C TRP A 332 -78.31 -23.67 -15.49
N ASP A 333 -78.90 -23.32 -16.64
CA ASP A 333 -80.30 -22.94 -16.76
C ASP A 333 -81.21 -24.17 -16.61
N VAL A 334 -81.62 -24.43 -15.37
CA VAL A 334 -82.54 -25.52 -15.00
C VAL A 334 -83.99 -25.22 -15.42
N LEU A 335 -84.30 -24.00 -15.86
CA LEU A 335 -85.64 -23.59 -16.32
C LEU A 335 -85.61 -23.03 -17.75
N ASN A 336 -85.17 -23.90 -18.68
CA ASN A 336 -85.16 -23.70 -20.13
C ASN A 336 -86.48 -23.10 -20.67
N THR A 337 -86.52 -21.77 -20.79
CA THR A 337 -87.72 -21.01 -21.23
C THR A 337 -87.50 -20.28 -22.56
N SER A 338 -86.34 -20.45 -23.22
CA SER A 338 -86.05 -19.76 -24.50
C SER A 338 -86.73 -20.35 -25.73
N ARG A 339 -87.04 -21.66 -25.76
CA ARG A 339 -87.71 -22.35 -26.89
C ARG A 339 -88.60 -23.49 -26.39
N PRO A 340 -89.93 -23.29 -26.20
CA PRO A 340 -90.80 -24.30 -25.57
C PRO A 340 -91.14 -25.53 -26.44
N ASN A 341 -90.82 -25.52 -27.73
CA ASN A 341 -91.20 -26.57 -28.69
C ASN A 341 -89.98 -27.28 -29.34
N GLU A 342 -88.78 -27.21 -28.75
CA GLU A 342 -87.55 -27.83 -29.29
C GLU A 342 -87.38 -29.25 -28.75
N THR A 343 -87.26 -30.27 -29.61
CA THR A 343 -87.02 -31.66 -29.15
C THR A 343 -85.60 -31.82 -28.57
N PRO A 344 -85.36 -32.82 -27.69
CA PRO A 344 -84.02 -33.08 -27.15
C PRO A 344 -82.95 -33.28 -28.23
N ALA A 345 -83.30 -33.97 -29.33
CA ALA A 345 -82.40 -34.19 -30.47
C ALA A 345 -82.09 -32.90 -31.24
N GLU A 346 -83.08 -32.05 -31.51
CA GLU A 346 -82.88 -30.74 -32.16
C GLU A 346 -82.04 -29.81 -31.29
N ARG A 347 -82.33 -29.77 -29.98
CA ARG A 347 -81.53 -29.03 -29.00
C ARG A 347 -80.08 -29.49 -28.99
N MET A 348 -79.82 -30.80 -28.98
CA MET A 348 -78.46 -31.34 -29.02
C MET A 348 -77.73 -31.01 -30.34
N ARG A 349 -78.41 -31.10 -31.49
CA ARG A 349 -77.85 -30.65 -32.79
C ARG A 349 -77.54 -29.15 -32.80
N ARG A 350 -78.38 -28.32 -32.17
CA ARG A 350 -78.12 -26.87 -32.02
C ARG A 350 -76.93 -26.62 -31.09
N GLU A 351 -76.88 -27.24 -29.91
CA GLU A 351 -75.78 -27.07 -28.96
C GLU A 351 -74.43 -27.56 -29.54
N ALA A 352 -74.43 -28.63 -30.33
CA ALA A 352 -73.26 -29.10 -31.06
C ALA A 352 -72.80 -28.11 -32.15
N ARG A 353 -73.74 -27.58 -32.96
CA ARG A 353 -73.44 -26.55 -33.98
C ARG A 353 -72.94 -25.25 -33.35
N GLU A 354 -73.53 -24.83 -32.23
CA GLU A 354 -73.07 -23.68 -31.47
C GLU A 354 -71.67 -23.87 -30.88
N ALA A 355 -71.29 -25.10 -30.52
CA ALA A 355 -69.94 -25.43 -30.06
C ALA A 355 -68.92 -25.45 -31.23
N ASP A 356 -69.34 -25.95 -32.40
CA ASP A 356 -68.56 -25.95 -33.65
C ASP A 356 -68.22 -24.52 -34.11
N GLU A 357 -69.21 -23.64 -34.21
CA GLU A 357 -69.02 -22.22 -34.56
C GLU A 357 -68.06 -21.51 -33.58
N LYS A 358 -68.23 -21.73 -32.27
CA LYS A 358 -67.34 -21.17 -31.23
C LYS A 358 -65.93 -21.74 -31.31
N TYR A 359 -65.76 -23.03 -31.66
CA TYR A 359 -64.47 -23.65 -31.87
C TYR A 359 -63.78 -23.11 -33.13
N LYS A 360 -64.46 -23.06 -34.28
CA LYS A 360 -63.97 -22.48 -35.54
C LYS A 360 -63.49 -21.03 -35.36
N ALA A 361 -64.31 -20.18 -34.73
CA ALA A 361 -63.93 -18.80 -34.42
C ALA A 361 -62.68 -18.72 -33.51
N SER A 362 -62.56 -19.63 -32.53
CA SER A 362 -61.39 -19.72 -31.66
C SER A 362 -60.13 -20.26 -32.35
N VAL A 363 -60.27 -21.06 -33.42
CA VAL A 363 -59.15 -21.53 -34.26
C VAL A 363 -58.66 -20.39 -35.16
N LEU A 364 -59.57 -19.68 -35.85
CA LEU A 364 -59.21 -18.53 -36.69
C LEU A 364 -58.46 -17.47 -35.89
N LYS A 365 -58.98 -17.09 -34.72
CA LYS A 365 -58.31 -16.15 -33.81
C LYS A 365 -56.96 -16.66 -33.28
N LEU A 366 -56.79 -17.98 -33.13
CA LEU A 366 -55.51 -18.53 -32.69
C LEU A 366 -54.45 -18.45 -33.78
N ASP A 367 -54.81 -18.68 -35.05
CA ASP A 367 -53.86 -18.57 -36.17
C ASP A 367 -53.52 -17.10 -36.48
N GLU A 368 -54.49 -16.18 -36.36
CA GLU A 368 -54.27 -14.72 -36.37
C GLU A 368 -53.24 -14.30 -35.30
N MET A 369 -53.47 -14.65 -34.04
CA MET A 369 -52.54 -14.38 -32.92
C MET A 369 -51.20 -15.11 -33.05
N ARG A 370 -51.15 -16.25 -33.74
CA ARG A 370 -49.91 -16.98 -34.05
C ARG A 370 -49.08 -16.21 -35.08
N CYS A 371 -49.69 -15.70 -36.15
CA CYS A 371 -49.01 -14.86 -37.13
C CYS A 371 -48.48 -13.57 -36.50
N GLU A 372 -49.28 -12.86 -35.70
CA GLU A 372 -48.85 -11.68 -34.94
C GLU A 372 -47.66 -11.98 -33.98
N LEU A 373 -47.61 -13.19 -33.42
CA LEU A 373 -46.52 -13.64 -32.57
C LEU A 373 -45.25 -13.99 -33.37
N GLU A 374 -45.39 -14.73 -34.47
CA GLU A 374 -44.26 -15.10 -35.35
C GLU A 374 -43.63 -13.85 -35.99
N GLU A 375 -44.43 -12.87 -36.43
CA GLU A 375 -43.94 -11.58 -36.93
C GLU A 375 -43.20 -10.77 -35.86
N ALA A 376 -43.77 -10.67 -34.64
CA ALA A 376 -43.13 -9.95 -33.54
C ALA A 376 -41.81 -10.62 -33.11
N ILE A 377 -41.78 -11.94 -32.97
CA ILE A 377 -40.56 -12.70 -32.68
C ILE A 377 -39.50 -12.43 -33.76
N PHE A 378 -39.86 -12.53 -35.04
CA PHE A 378 -38.91 -12.31 -36.15
C PHE A 378 -38.35 -10.88 -36.19
N LEU A 379 -39.16 -9.87 -35.87
CA LEU A 379 -38.73 -8.46 -35.76
C LEU A 379 -37.79 -8.25 -34.56
N HIS A 380 -38.20 -8.69 -33.37
CA HIS A 380 -37.42 -8.54 -32.15
C HIS A 380 -36.10 -9.31 -32.21
N LEU A 381 -36.05 -10.52 -32.80
CA LEU A 381 -34.81 -11.27 -32.96
C LEU A 381 -33.76 -10.50 -33.78
N LYS A 382 -34.16 -9.78 -34.84
CA LYS A 382 -33.24 -8.92 -35.61
C LYS A 382 -32.76 -7.70 -34.82
N PHE A 383 -33.65 -7.10 -34.03
CA PHE A 383 -33.30 -5.99 -33.13
C PHE A 383 -32.30 -6.43 -32.05
N LEU A 384 -32.51 -7.61 -31.45
CA LEU A 384 -31.63 -8.18 -30.43
C LEU A 384 -30.26 -8.60 -31.00
N GLU A 385 -30.21 -9.11 -32.23
CA GLU A 385 -28.95 -9.39 -32.94
C GLU A 385 -28.13 -8.11 -33.15
N ARG A 386 -28.78 -7.01 -33.54
CA ARG A 386 -28.14 -5.68 -33.63
C ARG A 386 -27.68 -5.18 -32.26
N CYS A 387 -28.48 -5.35 -31.21
CA CYS A 387 -28.12 -4.94 -29.85
C CYS A 387 -26.89 -5.70 -29.32
N GLU A 388 -26.78 -7.01 -29.53
CA GLU A 388 -25.60 -7.80 -29.15
C GLU A 388 -24.37 -7.41 -30.00
N LEU A 389 -24.54 -7.23 -31.31
CA LEU A 389 -23.46 -6.77 -32.18
C LEU A 389 -22.93 -5.38 -31.76
N ASP A 390 -23.81 -4.48 -31.32
CA ASP A 390 -23.44 -3.16 -30.81
C ASP A 390 -22.82 -3.24 -29.38
N ARG A 391 -23.22 -4.22 -28.55
CA ARG A 391 -22.52 -4.53 -27.27
C ARG A 391 -21.09 -4.98 -27.50
N LEU A 392 -20.86 -5.90 -28.43
CA LEU A 392 -19.53 -6.39 -28.75
C LEU A 392 -18.62 -5.29 -29.32
N LYS A 393 -19.18 -4.34 -30.09
CA LYS A 393 -18.46 -3.10 -30.49
C LYS A 393 -18.14 -2.21 -29.30
N ALA A 394 -19.12 -1.94 -28.42
CA ALA A 394 -18.95 -1.09 -27.25
C ALA A 394 -17.85 -1.62 -26.31
N ILE A 395 -17.87 -2.92 -25.99
CA ILE A 395 -16.82 -3.59 -25.21
C ILE A 395 -15.45 -3.41 -25.85
N LYS A 396 -15.33 -3.62 -27.17
CA LYS A 396 -14.06 -3.46 -27.90
C LYS A 396 -13.51 -2.03 -27.80
N THR A 397 -14.37 -1.01 -27.96
CA THR A 397 -14.00 0.40 -27.80
C THR A 397 -13.56 0.70 -26.37
N VAL A 398 -14.35 0.25 -25.38
CA VAL A 398 -14.08 0.47 -23.95
C VAL A 398 -12.76 -0.14 -23.47
N VAL A 399 -12.41 -1.33 -23.94
CA VAL A 399 -11.11 -1.97 -23.64
C VAL A 399 -9.95 -1.17 -24.25
N LEU A 400 -10.13 -0.62 -25.46
CA LEU A 400 -9.15 0.24 -26.11
C LEU A 400 -8.99 1.56 -25.33
N ASP A 401 -10.09 2.27 -25.05
CA ASP A 401 -10.07 3.53 -24.30
C ASP A 401 -9.45 3.36 -22.91
N PHE A 402 -9.80 2.29 -22.18
CA PHE A 402 -9.18 1.95 -20.90
C PHE A 402 -7.67 1.79 -21.01
N SER A 403 -7.18 1.03 -22.00
CA SER A 403 -5.73 0.90 -22.24
C SER A 403 -5.07 2.23 -22.62
N GLY A 404 -5.77 3.08 -23.38
CA GLY A 404 -5.31 4.41 -23.78
C GLY A 404 -5.20 5.39 -22.62
N THR A 405 -6.16 5.38 -21.68
CA THR A 405 -6.16 6.29 -20.50
C THR A 405 -4.90 6.16 -19.65
N ILE A 406 -4.37 4.93 -19.53
CA ILE A 406 -3.13 4.59 -18.83
C ILE A 406 -1.93 4.91 -19.74
N SER A 407 -1.94 4.43 -20.99
CA SER A 407 -0.83 4.57 -21.94
C SER A 407 -0.42 6.03 -22.17
N ASN A 408 -1.38 6.95 -22.21
CA ASN A 408 -1.16 8.39 -22.41
C ASN A 408 -0.42 9.07 -21.24
N VAL A 409 -0.21 8.39 -20.10
CA VAL A 409 0.51 8.93 -18.92
C VAL A 409 1.85 8.22 -18.70
N ILE A 410 2.10 7.07 -19.34
CA ILE A 410 3.37 6.32 -19.23
C ILE A 410 4.60 7.20 -19.56
N PRO A 411 4.61 8.05 -20.62
CA PRO A 411 5.77 8.90 -20.90
C PRO A 411 6.09 9.89 -19.78
N SER A 412 5.07 10.40 -19.08
CA SER A 412 5.25 11.28 -17.92
C SER A 412 5.80 10.53 -16.71
N LEU A 413 5.29 9.31 -16.44
CA LEU A 413 5.82 8.46 -15.37
C LEU A 413 7.27 8.07 -15.65
N GLN A 414 7.61 7.70 -16.90
CA GLN A 414 8.99 7.42 -17.28
C GLN A 414 9.88 8.65 -17.04
N ALA A 415 9.47 9.85 -17.48
CA ALA A 415 10.25 11.07 -17.26
C ALA A 415 10.55 11.34 -15.77
N THR A 416 9.60 11.09 -14.86
CA THR A 416 9.87 11.24 -13.41
C THR A 416 10.95 10.27 -12.90
N VAL A 417 11.02 9.05 -13.45
CA VAL A 417 12.02 8.03 -13.08
C VAL A 417 13.38 8.35 -13.71
N ASP A 418 13.40 8.77 -14.97
CA ASP A 418 14.63 9.18 -15.68
C ASP A 418 15.25 10.43 -15.01
N ASN A 419 14.45 11.42 -14.61
CA ASN A 419 14.91 12.58 -13.82
C ASN A 419 15.52 12.17 -12.47
N MET A 420 14.91 11.22 -11.76
CA MET A 420 15.47 10.71 -10.50
C MET A 420 16.84 10.04 -10.68
N MET A 421 17.09 9.38 -11.82
CA MET A 421 18.40 8.81 -12.14
C MET A 421 19.47 9.86 -12.48
N LEU A 422 19.09 11.09 -12.84
CA LEU A 422 20.02 12.21 -13.00
C LEU A 422 20.40 12.86 -11.67
N PHE A 423 19.51 12.86 -10.66
CA PHE A 423 19.82 13.50 -9.37
C PHE A 423 21.01 12.88 -8.62
N GLN A 424 21.26 11.57 -8.77
CA GLN A 424 22.48 10.95 -8.24
C GLN A 424 23.77 11.50 -8.87
N GLU A 425 23.76 11.91 -10.15
CA GLU A 425 24.93 12.47 -10.83
C GLU A 425 25.28 13.87 -10.31
N THR A 426 24.32 14.55 -9.66
CA THR A 426 24.57 15.85 -9.02
C THR A 426 25.36 15.72 -7.72
N VAL A 427 25.40 14.52 -7.11
CA VAL A 427 26.05 14.28 -5.81
C VAL A 427 27.57 14.22 -5.95
N GLN A 428 28.28 15.04 -5.17
CA GLN A 428 29.73 15.14 -5.17
C GLN A 428 30.29 14.84 -3.76
N PRO A 429 30.54 13.57 -3.39
CA PRO A 429 30.91 13.22 -2.01
C PRO A 429 32.16 13.93 -1.50
N LEU A 430 33.18 14.11 -2.35
CA LEU A 430 34.39 14.87 -2.02
C LEU A 430 34.16 16.39 -1.99
N GLY A 431 33.14 16.90 -2.69
CA GLY A 431 32.71 18.30 -2.63
C GLY A 431 31.98 18.60 -1.33
N ASP A 432 31.00 17.76 -0.97
CA ASP A 432 30.22 17.90 0.26
C ASP A 432 31.10 17.70 1.51
N LEU A 433 32.08 16.79 1.47
CA LEU A 433 33.07 16.64 2.54
C LEU A 433 33.98 17.88 2.67
N ARG A 434 34.39 18.50 1.56
CA ARG A 434 35.15 19.77 1.59
C ARG A 434 34.31 20.90 2.15
N TYR A 435 33.07 21.06 1.67
CA TYR A 435 32.11 22.03 2.21
C TYR A 435 31.89 21.85 3.72
N LEU A 436 31.77 20.60 4.20
CA LEU A 436 31.64 20.30 5.61
C LEU A 436 32.89 20.73 6.40
N LEU A 437 34.08 20.38 5.91
CA LEU A 437 35.34 20.76 6.56
C LEU A 437 35.56 22.27 6.53
N GLU A 438 35.27 22.95 5.42
CA GLU A 438 35.48 24.40 5.25
C GLU A 438 34.57 25.20 6.20
N ASN A 439 33.29 24.86 6.29
CA ASN A 439 32.30 25.59 7.09
C ASN A 439 32.25 25.18 8.58
N TYR A 440 32.59 23.93 8.93
CA TYR A 440 32.37 23.39 10.28
C TYR A 440 33.64 22.94 11.04
N ARG A 441 34.85 23.10 10.49
CA ARG A 441 36.10 22.86 11.24
C ARG A 441 36.26 23.84 12.41
N THR A 442 36.75 23.34 13.54
CA THR A 442 36.84 24.07 14.81
C THR A 442 38.26 24.29 15.34
N GLY A 443 39.26 23.60 14.79
CA GLY A 443 40.66 23.71 15.20
C GLY A 443 41.60 22.81 14.39
N SER A 444 42.90 23.08 14.44
CA SER A 444 43.94 22.14 14.02
C SER A 444 44.41 21.26 15.19
N PHE A 445 45.19 20.21 14.92
CA PHE A 445 45.76 19.38 15.98
C PHE A 445 46.95 20.09 16.65
N ALA A 446 46.66 20.89 17.68
CA ALA A 446 47.62 21.61 18.50
C ALA A 446 47.55 21.16 19.98
N PRO A 447 48.19 20.03 20.36
CA PRO A 447 48.16 19.51 21.73
C PRO A 447 48.80 20.49 22.73
N LYS A 448 48.08 20.75 23.83
CA LYS A 448 48.55 21.60 24.94
C LYS A 448 48.93 20.73 26.13
N VAL A 449 50.20 20.73 26.49
CA VAL A 449 50.76 19.91 27.56
C VAL A 449 50.82 20.70 28.86
N VAL A 450 50.31 20.12 29.94
CA VAL A 450 50.53 20.63 31.30
C VAL A 450 51.96 20.28 31.73
N THR A 451 52.70 21.27 32.23
CA THR A 451 54.06 21.10 32.75
C THR A 451 54.10 21.09 34.28
N TYR A 452 55.09 20.42 34.85
CA TYR A 452 55.35 20.50 36.29
C TYR A 452 55.99 21.86 36.65
N GLU A 453 55.21 22.76 37.24
CA GLU A 453 55.69 24.03 37.79
C GLU A 453 56.48 23.83 39.09
N ASN A 454 57.79 23.55 38.96
CA ASN A 454 58.69 23.50 40.10
C ASN A 454 58.88 24.90 40.71
N TYR A 455 58.64 25.06 42.02
CA TYR A 455 58.74 26.34 42.74
C TYR A 455 60.11 27.05 42.60
N TYR A 456 61.18 26.30 42.33
CA TYR A 456 62.54 26.82 42.12
C TYR A 456 62.92 26.98 40.64
N ASN A 457 61.94 26.93 39.72
CA ASN A 457 62.12 27.04 38.27
C ASN A 457 63.12 26.03 37.67
N LYS A 458 63.27 24.85 38.30
CA LYS A 458 63.94 23.69 37.71
C LYS A 458 63.02 22.99 36.73
N VAL A 459 63.59 22.44 35.65
CA VAL A 459 62.81 21.76 34.61
C VAL A 459 63.44 20.41 34.26
N ASP A 460 63.86 19.73 35.33
CA ASP A 460 64.69 18.52 35.27
C ASP A 460 63.83 17.25 35.12
N ASP A 461 62.52 17.35 35.35
CA ASP A 461 61.57 16.24 35.44
C ASP A 461 60.79 15.95 34.14
N GLN A 462 60.78 16.89 33.19
CA GLN A 462 59.90 16.85 32.00
C GLN A 462 60.60 17.33 30.72
N THR A 463 60.28 16.71 29.58
CA THR A 463 60.90 17.02 28.28
C THR A 463 59.94 17.77 27.36
N PHE A 464 58.66 17.37 27.32
CA PHE A 464 57.62 17.89 26.42
C PHE A 464 56.71 18.91 27.12
N GLY A 465 56.17 19.89 26.39
CA GLY A 465 55.41 21.02 26.95
C GLY A 465 56.25 22.17 27.50
N VAL A 466 57.56 21.94 27.66
CA VAL A 466 58.52 22.90 28.24
C VAL A 466 58.91 23.97 27.22
N ASP A 467 59.03 25.22 27.65
CA ASP A 467 59.59 26.32 26.83
C ASP A 467 60.98 25.93 26.28
N LEU A 468 61.17 26.18 24.99
CA LEU A 468 62.35 25.75 24.24
C LEU A 468 63.67 26.26 24.85
N GLU A 469 63.67 27.49 25.38
CA GLU A 469 64.82 28.11 26.03
C GLU A 469 65.06 27.56 27.43
N ALA A 470 64.00 27.24 28.19
CA ALA A 470 64.10 26.54 29.46
C ALA A 470 64.73 25.15 29.30
N ARG A 471 64.26 24.36 28.31
CA ARG A 471 64.82 23.03 28.00
C ARG A 471 66.28 23.10 27.55
N ALA A 472 66.61 23.98 26.59
CA ALA A 472 67.98 24.13 26.09
C ALA A 472 68.95 24.62 27.19
N ARG A 473 68.50 25.49 28.10
CA ARG A 473 69.25 25.93 29.28
C ARG A 473 69.54 24.79 30.25
N ALA A 474 68.55 23.95 30.56
CA ALA A 474 68.74 22.76 31.40
C ALA A 474 69.75 21.78 30.76
N ASP A 475 69.63 21.58 29.44
CA ASP A 475 70.54 20.77 28.61
C ASP A 475 71.95 21.37 28.44
N ARG A 476 72.16 22.63 28.85
CA ARG A 476 73.39 23.43 28.64
C ARG A 476 73.82 23.54 27.16
N LYS A 477 72.87 23.48 26.23
CA LYS A 477 73.10 23.58 24.78
C LYS A 477 72.32 24.76 24.16
N ARG A 478 72.59 25.08 22.89
CA ARG A 478 71.83 26.06 22.09
C ARG A 478 70.58 25.47 21.42
N VAL A 479 70.51 24.15 21.32
CA VAL A 479 69.39 23.36 20.78
C VAL A 479 69.11 22.26 21.81
N PRO A 480 67.83 21.97 22.15
CA PRO A 480 67.49 20.89 23.07
C PRO A 480 68.07 19.54 22.65
N ILE A 481 68.51 18.74 23.62
CA ILE A 481 69.15 17.45 23.35
C ILE A 481 68.18 16.50 22.65
N ILE A 482 66.90 16.51 23.02
CA ILE A 482 65.84 15.74 22.35
C ILE A 482 65.80 16.00 20.84
N VAL A 483 65.82 17.26 20.39
CA VAL A 483 65.85 17.61 18.96
C VAL A 483 67.13 17.11 18.29
N THR A 484 68.31 17.38 18.89
CA THR A 484 69.57 16.93 18.29
C THR A 484 69.67 15.41 18.20
N THR A 485 69.16 14.68 19.19
CA THR A 485 69.27 13.21 19.22
C THR A 485 68.33 12.56 18.21
N LEU A 486 67.10 13.09 18.07
CA LEU A 486 66.15 12.63 17.04
C LEU A 486 66.67 12.89 15.63
N LEU A 487 67.16 14.10 15.33
CA LEU A 487 67.74 14.42 14.02
C LEU A 487 68.97 13.56 13.71
N THR A 488 69.87 13.35 14.67
CA THR A 488 71.06 12.49 14.50
C THR A 488 70.70 11.00 14.33
N TYR A 489 69.67 10.49 15.02
CA TYR A 489 69.19 9.13 14.82
C TYR A 489 68.64 8.94 13.39
N LEU A 490 67.79 9.86 12.93
CA LEU A 490 67.25 9.83 11.56
C LEU A 490 68.37 9.93 10.51
N ASP A 491 69.32 10.85 10.67
CA ASP A 491 70.49 10.99 9.76
C ASP A 491 71.36 9.72 9.69
N HIS A 492 71.47 8.94 10.76
CA HIS A 492 72.21 7.67 10.77
C HIS A 492 71.44 6.50 10.17
N HIS A 493 70.10 6.53 10.19
CA HIS A 493 69.25 5.42 9.72
C HIS A 493 68.60 5.65 8.34
N TYR A 494 68.72 6.82 7.72
CA TYR A 494 68.38 6.99 6.29
C TYR A 494 69.17 6.08 5.32
N PRO A 495 70.46 5.75 5.55
CA PRO A 495 71.18 4.79 4.71
C PRO A 495 70.57 3.38 4.72
N ASP A 496 70.01 2.96 5.86
CA ASP A 496 69.41 1.64 6.06
C ASP A 496 68.07 1.46 5.31
N LEU A 497 67.46 2.56 4.85
CA LEU A 497 66.22 2.54 4.07
C LEU A 497 66.48 2.28 2.58
N GLU A 498 65.71 1.35 2.02
CA GLU A 498 65.78 0.95 0.62
C GLU A 498 65.21 2.05 -0.30
N GLY A 499 66.12 2.87 -0.83
CA GLY A 499 65.82 3.86 -1.87
C GLY A 499 65.25 5.18 -1.37
N ASP A 500 65.23 6.16 -2.27
CA ASP A 500 64.92 7.56 -1.94
C ASP A 500 63.42 7.83 -1.78
N GLU A 501 62.56 6.92 -2.21
CA GLU A 501 61.14 6.95 -1.88
C GLU A 501 60.89 6.60 -0.39
N ALA A 502 61.54 5.55 0.13
CA ALA A 502 61.43 5.18 1.54
C ALA A 502 61.98 6.27 2.48
N ARG A 503 63.14 6.85 2.14
CA ARG A 503 63.75 7.96 2.90
C ARG A 503 62.85 9.20 2.97
N ARG A 504 62.21 9.56 1.86
CA ARG A 504 61.23 10.64 1.79
C ARG A 504 59.92 10.28 2.50
N GLY A 505 59.50 9.03 2.42
CA GLY A 505 58.33 8.48 3.11
C GLY A 505 58.35 8.68 4.64
N VAL A 506 59.52 8.65 5.28
CA VAL A 506 59.70 8.89 6.73
C VAL A 506 58.95 10.12 7.23
N TRP A 507 58.94 11.21 6.46
CA TRP A 507 58.32 12.48 6.87
C TRP A 507 56.89 12.68 6.35
N LEU A 508 56.38 11.80 5.48
CA LEU A 508 55.03 11.88 4.93
C LEU A 508 54.10 10.75 5.40
N HIS A 509 54.64 9.68 5.98
CA HIS A 509 53.87 8.55 6.49
C HIS A 509 52.97 8.96 7.67
N GLU A 510 51.69 8.57 7.63
CA GLU A 510 50.73 8.80 8.70
C GLU A 510 50.92 7.76 9.83
N VAL A 511 51.76 8.11 10.80
CA VAL A 511 51.98 7.28 12.00
C VAL A 511 50.78 7.35 12.94
N PRO A 512 50.20 6.21 13.37
CA PRO A 512 49.20 6.16 14.44
C PRO A 512 49.68 6.86 15.71
N LEU A 513 48.95 7.89 16.15
CA LEU A 513 49.32 8.73 17.30
C LEU A 513 49.60 7.94 18.59
N SER A 514 49.02 6.75 18.74
CA SER A 514 49.29 5.83 19.86
C SER A 514 50.72 5.26 19.87
N GLN A 515 51.38 5.09 18.72
CA GLN A 515 52.81 4.72 18.65
C GLN A 515 53.68 5.90 19.06
N THR A 516 53.42 7.10 18.52
CA THR A 516 54.13 8.33 18.90
C THR A 516 53.98 8.62 20.40
N HIS A 517 52.79 8.41 20.97
CA HIS A 517 52.53 8.56 22.41
C HIS A 517 53.24 7.51 23.28
N LYS A 518 53.37 6.26 22.82
CA LYS A 518 54.17 5.23 23.52
C LYS A 518 55.64 5.65 23.61
N LEU A 519 56.25 6.03 22.48
CA LEU A 519 57.64 6.49 22.46
C LEU A 519 57.83 7.77 23.30
N ARG A 520 56.91 8.75 23.17
CA ARG A 520 56.87 9.97 23.99
C ARG A 520 56.88 9.66 25.48
N ALA A 521 56.14 8.66 25.94
CA ALA A 521 56.08 8.30 27.36
C ALA A 521 57.44 7.82 27.90
N LEU A 522 58.25 7.13 27.08
CA LEU A 522 59.59 6.66 27.47
C LEU A 522 60.59 7.81 27.60
N VAL A 523 60.52 8.81 26.71
CA VAL A 523 61.49 9.93 26.65
C VAL A 523 61.04 11.22 27.36
N ASN A 524 59.80 11.32 27.84
CA ASN A 524 59.30 12.47 28.59
C ASN A 524 59.65 12.39 30.10
N ASN A 525 60.95 12.42 30.39
CA ASN A 525 61.50 12.24 31.74
C ASN A 525 62.55 13.29 32.13
N GLY A 526 62.68 14.36 31.32
CA GLY A 526 63.60 15.49 31.54
C GLY A 526 65.09 15.21 31.31
N LYS A 527 65.45 13.97 30.93
CA LYS A 527 66.84 13.54 30.68
C LYS A 527 67.12 13.40 29.17
N PRO A 528 68.40 13.36 28.75
CA PRO A 528 68.77 12.92 27.41
C PRO A 528 68.18 11.55 27.07
N PRO A 529 67.50 11.38 25.91
CA PRO A 529 67.03 10.07 25.49
C PRO A 529 68.20 9.18 25.06
N ALA A 530 68.12 7.87 25.36
CA ALA A 530 69.06 6.88 24.85
C ALA A 530 68.68 6.48 23.41
N LEU A 531 69.68 6.25 22.55
CA LEU A 531 69.43 5.85 21.16
C LEU A 531 68.75 4.49 21.06
N GLU A 532 69.06 3.58 21.99
CA GLU A 532 68.42 2.26 22.13
C GLU A 532 66.89 2.36 22.27
N THR A 533 66.37 3.40 22.93
CA THR A 533 64.92 3.63 23.12
C THR A 533 64.18 3.93 21.81
N PHE A 534 64.90 4.26 20.73
CA PHE A 534 64.32 4.46 19.41
C PHE A 534 64.33 3.18 18.54
N ALA A 535 65.14 2.17 18.88
CA ALA A 535 65.28 0.94 18.10
C ALA A 535 64.04 0.02 18.22
N ASP A 536 63.27 0.14 19.30
CA ASP A 536 61.98 -0.55 19.49
C ASP A 536 60.85 0.02 18.59
N PHE A 537 61.12 1.07 17.80
CA PHE A 537 60.14 1.81 17.01
C PHE A 537 60.60 2.01 15.57
N ASP A 538 59.63 2.13 14.66
CA ASP A 538 59.87 2.44 13.26
C ASP A 538 60.39 3.89 13.07
N ILE A 539 61.24 4.08 12.06
CA ILE A 539 61.88 5.38 11.73
C ILE A 539 60.82 6.51 11.52
N PRO A 540 59.68 6.28 10.84
CA PRO A 540 58.57 7.24 10.80
C PRO A 540 58.03 7.64 12.18
N THR A 541 57.86 6.71 13.14
CA THR A 541 57.44 7.03 14.51
C THR A 541 58.45 7.97 15.21
N VAL A 542 59.75 7.81 14.95
CA VAL A 542 60.78 8.70 15.50
C VAL A 542 60.71 10.11 14.89
N ALA A 543 60.44 10.24 13.59
CA ALA A 543 60.18 11.53 12.94
C ALA A 543 58.85 12.16 13.41
N SER A 544 57.81 11.36 13.59
CA SER A 544 56.51 11.76 14.18
C SER A 544 56.68 12.30 15.60
N LEU A 545 57.60 11.72 16.40
CA LEU A 545 57.92 12.23 17.73
C LEU A 545 58.52 13.64 17.69
N LEU A 546 59.38 13.94 16.70
CA LEU A 546 59.93 15.29 16.54
C LEU A 546 58.86 16.30 16.10
N LYS A 547 57.93 15.92 15.20
CA LYS A 547 56.75 16.74 14.89
C LYS A 547 55.94 17.02 16.15
N LEU A 548 55.63 15.99 16.94
CA LEU A 548 54.85 16.12 18.17
C LEU A 548 55.57 16.99 19.22
N TYR A 549 56.89 16.85 19.38
CA TYR A 549 57.69 17.72 20.25
C TYR A 549 57.54 19.20 19.88
N LEU A 550 57.63 19.55 18.59
CA LEU A 550 57.48 20.92 18.11
C LEU A 550 56.04 21.44 18.25
N LEU A 551 55.03 20.58 18.05
CA LEU A 551 53.63 20.92 18.27
C LEU A 551 53.29 21.15 19.74
N GLU A 552 53.90 20.39 20.66
CA GLU A 552 53.67 20.51 22.09
C GLU A 552 54.43 21.67 22.76
N LEU A 553 55.25 22.43 22.04
CA LEU A 553 55.86 23.67 22.55
C LEU A 553 54.79 24.72 22.90
N PRO A 554 54.96 25.50 23.98
CA PRO A 554 53.96 26.49 24.43
C PRO A 554 53.79 27.69 23.48
N ASP A 555 54.78 27.95 22.62
CA ASP A 555 54.70 28.83 21.45
C ASP A 555 55.35 28.10 20.26
N SER A 556 55.01 28.43 19.02
CA SER A 556 55.61 27.76 17.84
C SER A 556 57.10 28.10 17.68
N LEU A 557 57.83 27.25 16.95
CA LEU A 557 59.28 27.36 16.79
C LEU A 557 59.70 28.74 16.24
N VAL A 558 58.96 29.25 15.26
CA VAL A 558 58.84 30.68 14.97
C VAL A 558 57.69 31.22 15.82
N SER A 559 57.97 32.21 16.68
CA SER A 559 57.02 32.70 17.68
C SER A 559 55.74 33.26 17.03
N SER A 560 54.59 32.94 17.63
CA SER A 560 53.29 33.51 17.24
C SER A 560 53.23 35.04 17.35
N HIS A 561 54.17 35.69 18.04
CA HIS A 561 54.31 37.15 18.06
C HIS A 561 54.64 37.75 16.68
N VAL A 562 55.46 37.07 15.86
CA VAL A 562 55.82 37.56 14.52
C VAL A 562 54.83 37.09 13.43
N TYR A 563 53.75 36.39 13.79
CA TYR A 563 52.75 35.86 12.85
C TYR A 563 52.18 36.97 11.94
N GLU A 564 51.72 38.10 12.50
CA GLU A 564 51.13 39.18 11.69
C GLU A 564 52.15 39.86 10.76
N ILE A 565 53.45 39.86 11.10
CA ILE A 565 54.51 40.36 10.22
C ILE A 565 54.67 39.42 9.03
N ILE A 566 54.75 38.12 9.30
CA ILE A 566 54.89 37.07 8.27
C ILE A 566 53.64 37.00 7.37
N ARG A 567 52.45 37.12 7.96
CA ARG A 567 51.16 37.29 7.28
C ARG A 567 51.20 38.48 6.32
N THR A 568 51.63 39.66 6.80
CA THR A 568 51.78 40.86 5.96
C THR A 568 52.72 40.63 4.77
N ILE A 569 53.92 40.08 4.99
CA ILE A 569 54.91 39.75 3.94
C ILE A 569 54.28 38.90 2.83
N TYR A 570 53.45 37.91 3.19
CA TYR A 570 52.81 37.00 2.23
C TYR A 570 51.42 37.44 1.73
N THR A 571 50.91 38.61 2.15
CA THR A 571 49.57 39.12 1.78
C THR A 571 49.64 40.36 0.89
N THR A 572 50.67 41.21 1.01
CA THR A 572 50.84 42.43 0.21
C THR A 572 51.21 42.13 -1.25
N PRO A 573 50.30 42.28 -2.24
CA PRO A 573 50.50 41.73 -3.61
C PRO A 573 51.43 42.54 -4.53
N THR A 574 52.11 43.56 -4.01
CA THR A 574 52.79 44.59 -4.83
C THR A 574 54.20 44.96 -4.33
N GLY A 575 54.76 44.21 -3.37
CA GLY A 575 56.07 44.50 -2.78
C GLY A 575 57.08 43.35 -2.75
N TYR A 576 56.64 42.09 -2.63
CA TYR A 576 57.50 40.99 -2.16
C TYR A 576 57.48 39.71 -3.02
N ASP A 577 56.91 39.76 -4.22
CA ASP A 577 56.92 38.61 -5.15
C ASP A 577 58.33 38.25 -5.63
N SER A 578 59.27 39.22 -5.65
CA SER A 578 60.69 38.93 -5.84
C SER A 578 61.34 38.49 -4.53
N ASP A 579 61.99 37.32 -4.55
CA ASP A 579 62.75 36.77 -3.43
C ASP A 579 63.79 37.76 -2.89
N ALA A 580 64.39 38.57 -3.77
CA ALA A 580 65.36 39.61 -3.42
C ALA A 580 64.79 40.72 -2.50
N ALA A 581 63.48 40.96 -2.52
CA ALA A 581 62.80 41.86 -1.59
C ALA A 581 62.25 41.11 -0.36
N ARG A 582 61.84 39.85 -0.52
CA ARG A 582 61.22 39.04 0.54
C ARG A 582 62.22 38.50 1.57
N VAL A 583 63.33 37.93 1.10
CA VAL A 583 64.35 37.28 1.95
C VAL A 583 64.98 38.25 2.98
N PRO A 584 65.35 39.51 2.64
CA PRO A 584 65.86 40.46 3.65
C PRO A 584 64.88 40.79 4.77
N ILE A 585 63.57 40.81 4.47
CA ILE A 585 62.54 41.11 5.47
C ILE A 585 62.27 39.86 6.33
N LEU A 586 62.34 38.66 5.75
CA LEU A 586 62.34 37.41 6.52
C LEU A 586 63.56 37.32 7.45
N GLN A 587 64.77 37.65 6.99
CA GLN A 587 65.97 37.76 7.83
C GLN A 587 65.75 38.73 9.01
N GLN A 588 65.23 39.94 8.74
CA GLN A 588 64.98 40.96 9.77
C GLN A 588 63.79 40.64 10.70
N THR A 589 62.87 39.76 10.28
CA THR A 589 61.76 39.27 11.12
C THR A 589 62.22 38.12 12.01
N LEU A 590 62.96 37.16 11.45
CA LEU A 590 63.47 35.99 12.17
C LEU A 590 64.63 36.36 13.13
N SER A 591 65.35 37.47 12.91
CA SER A 591 66.39 37.96 13.82
C SER A 591 65.85 38.43 15.17
N GLN A 592 64.54 38.65 15.29
CA GLN A 592 63.84 39.00 16.53
C GLN A 592 63.56 37.80 17.43
N LEU A 593 63.68 36.57 16.89
CA LEU A 593 63.49 35.34 17.65
C LEU A 593 64.65 35.12 18.64
N ARG A 594 64.38 34.40 19.74
CA ARG A 594 65.43 34.01 20.69
C ARG A 594 66.44 33.09 20.00
N LEU A 595 67.71 33.19 20.37
CA LEU A 595 68.80 32.44 19.72
C LEU A 595 68.63 30.91 19.81
N THR A 596 67.92 30.40 20.82
CA THR A 596 67.53 28.99 20.91
C THR A 596 66.55 28.58 19.80
N ASN A 597 65.55 29.41 19.52
CA ASN A 597 64.60 29.20 18.42
C ASN A 597 65.32 29.24 17.08
N ILE A 598 66.18 30.24 16.85
CA ILE A 598 66.97 30.37 15.62
C ILE A 598 67.86 29.14 15.41
N ALA A 599 68.61 28.70 16.45
CA ALA A 599 69.50 27.54 16.35
C ALA A 599 68.74 26.21 16.19
N THR A 600 67.56 26.07 16.80
CA THR A 600 66.72 24.87 16.66
C THR A 600 66.06 24.83 15.28
N LEU A 601 65.61 25.97 14.77
CA LEU A 601 65.08 26.10 13.41
C LEU A 601 66.19 25.84 12.36
N ASP A 602 67.39 26.40 12.53
CA ASP A 602 68.57 26.09 11.71
C ASP A 602 68.85 24.58 11.71
N ALA A 603 68.92 23.93 12.88
CA ALA A 603 69.14 22.48 12.97
C ALA A 603 68.09 21.66 12.19
N CYS A 604 66.80 21.97 12.36
CA CYS A 604 65.73 21.31 11.59
C CYS A 604 65.82 21.60 10.09
N MET A 605 66.03 22.85 9.68
CA MET A 605 66.10 23.23 8.26
C MET A 605 67.33 22.62 7.57
N ASN A 606 68.50 22.55 8.22
CA ASN A 606 69.67 21.85 7.67
C ASN A 606 69.37 20.37 7.40
N HIS A 607 68.63 19.68 8.28
CA HIS A 607 68.24 18.29 8.08
C HIS A 607 67.25 18.14 6.93
N PHE A 608 66.24 19.00 6.83
CA PHE A 608 65.25 18.94 5.74
C PHE A 608 65.84 19.30 4.38
N THR A 609 66.66 20.35 4.25
CA THR A 609 67.32 20.64 2.97
C THR A 609 68.29 19.53 2.60
N ARG A 610 69.11 19.04 3.54
CA ARG A 610 70.00 17.89 3.30
C ARG A 610 69.24 16.66 2.80
N LEU A 611 68.05 16.36 3.35
CA LEU A 611 67.21 15.26 2.89
C LEU A 611 66.70 15.51 1.47
N ILE A 612 66.22 16.71 1.15
CA ILE A 612 65.78 17.12 -0.19
C ILE A 612 66.93 16.99 -1.21
N ASP A 613 68.10 17.54 -0.88
CA ASP A 613 69.30 17.56 -1.72
C ASP A 613 69.80 16.13 -1.99
N LEU A 614 69.96 15.30 -0.95
CA LEU A 614 70.47 13.93 -1.07
C LEU A 614 69.51 12.99 -1.81
N THR A 615 68.20 13.22 -1.71
CA THR A 615 67.18 12.41 -2.41
C THR A 615 66.76 13.02 -3.75
N SER A 616 67.38 14.14 -4.17
CA SER A 616 67.04 14.90 -5.39
C SER A 616 65.53 15.14 -5.53
N ALA A 617 64.88 15.52 -4.42
CA ALA A 617 63.44 15.44 -4.29
C ALA A 617 62.69 16.43 -5.20
N ASP A 618 61.59 15.94 -5.78
CA ASP A 618 60.71 16.71 -6.65
C ASP A 618 59.83 17.74 -5.90
N GLU A 619 59.25 18.66 -6.66
CA GLU A 619 58.37 19.71 -6.13
C GLU A 619 57.11 19.15 -5.44
N GLU A 620 56.56 18.01 -5.85
CA GLU A 620 55.39 17.43 -5.18
C GLU A 620 55.74 16.96 -3.76
N TYR A 621 56.92 16.34 -3.58
CA TYR A 621 57.46 16.05 -2.26
C TYR A 621 57.69 17.32 -1.43
N ILE A 622 58.32 18.34 -2.01
CA ILE A 622 58.61 19.61 -1.31
C ILE A 622 57.31 20.30 -0.85
N VAL A 623 56.26 20.29 -1.68
CA VAL A 623 54.91 20.76 -1.32
C VAL A 623 54.36 19.98 -0.13
N LYS A 624 54.32 18.64 -0.22
CA LYS A 624 53.78 17.77 0.86
C LYS A 624 54.54 17.93 2.18
N LEU A 625 55.86 17.98 2.12
CA LEU A 625 56.74 18.14 3.29
C LEU A 625 56.53 19.50 3.95
N ALA A 626 56.52 20.59 3.16
CA ALA A 626 56.27 21.93 3.67
C ALA A 626 54.88 22.08 4.29
N THR A 627 53.84 21.44 3.72
CA THR A 627 52.50 21.41 4.32
C THR A 627 52.47 20.63 5.63
N SER A 628 53.14 19.47 5.71
CA SER A 628 53.18 18.67 6.95
C SER A 628 53.94 19.36 8.10
N LEU A 629 54.97 20.15 7.78
CA LEU A 629 55.80 20.85 8.77
C LEU A 629 55.31 22.25 9.14
N ALA A 630 54.48 22.90 8.32
CA ALA A 630 53.99 24.26 8.58
C ALA A 630 53.40 24.45 10.01
N PRO A 631 52.53 23.56 10.54
CA PRO A 631 52.01 23.70 11.90
C PRO A 631 53.06 23.51 13.02
N CYS A 632 54.18 22.84 12.72
CA CYS A 632 55.30 22.68 13.65
C CYS A 632 56.19 23.94 13.70
N VAL A 633 56.22 24.72 12.61
CA VAL A 633 57.10 25.89 12.45
C VAL A 633 56.43 27.18 12.89
N LEU A 634 55.21 27.47 12.42
CA LEU A 634 54.49 28.73 12.70
C LEU A 634 53.00 28.48 12.94
N ARG A 635 52.46 29.03 14.02
CA ARG A 635 51.02 28.99 14.35
C ARG A 635 50.50 30.39 14.72
N PRO A 636 49.23 30.72 14.42
CA PRO A 636 48.59 31.92 14.95
C PRO A 636 48.40 31.79 16.47
N ARG A 637 48.39 32.91 17.20
CA ARG A 637 48.17 32.92 18.66
C ARG A 637 46.77 32.41 19.05
N THR A 638 45.79 32.61 18.18
CA THR A 638 44.41 32.16 18.33
C THR A 638 43.91 31.67 16.98
N GLU A 639 43.49 30.42 16.90
CA GLU A 639 42.88 29.90 15.67
C GLU A 639 41.47 30.47 15.48
N THR A 640 41.21 30.92 14.25
CA THR A 640 39.95 31.45 13.74
C THR A 640 39.73 30.92 12.32
N SER A 641 38.49 30.89 11.82
CA SER A 641 38.18 30.37 10.48
C SER A 641 39.08 30.98 9.39
N LEU A 642 39.28 32.31 9.42
CA LEU A 642 40.17 33.04 8.52
C LEU A 642 41.61 32.51 8.58
N THR A 643 42.21 32.43 9.77
CA THR A 643 43.59 31.91 9.93
C THR A 643 43.75 30.43 9.57
N MET A 644 42.66 29.66 9.42
CA MET A 644 42.70 28.27 8.93
C MET A 644 42.67 28.16 7.40
N GLU A 645 42.42 29.26 6.68
CA GLU A 645 42.52 29.35 5.20
C GLU A 645 43.89 29.88 4.75
N GLU A 646 44.59 30.54 5.67
CA GLU A 646 45.85 31.24 5.43
C GLU A 646 47.03 30.29 5.18
N LYS A 647 47.63 30.41 3.99
CA LYS A 647 48.76 29.57 3.54
C LYS A 647 50.14 30.13 3.96
N HIS A 648 50.19 31.04 4.93
CA HIS A 648 51.41 31.79 5.29
C HIS A 648 52.47 30.91 5.95
N ALA A 649 52.09 30.00 6.86
CA ALA A 649 53.03 29.06 7.48
C ALA A 649 53.67 28.10 6.45
N TYR A 650 52.90 27.66 5.44
CA TYR A 650 53.40 26.87 4.32
C TYR A 650 54.36 27.66 3.42
N ARG A 651 54.02 28.92 3.08
CA ARG A 651 54.91 29.81 2.31
C ARG A 651 56.24 30.06 3.05
N LEU A 652 56.19 30.25 4.37
CA LEU A 652 57.39 30.39 5.20
C LEU A 652 58.29 29.15 5.13
N VAL A 653 57.73 27.94 5.26
CA VAL A 653 58.55 26.71 5.19
C VAL A 653 59.17 26.53 3.80
N ARG A 654 58.48 26.91 2.71
CA ARG A 654 59.08 26.91 1.36
C ARG A 654 60.25 27.90 1.23
N ASP A 655 60.10 29.14 1.70
CA ASP A 655 61.20 30.12 1.68
C ASP A 655 62.38 29.69 2.57
N LEU A 656 62.10 29.05 3.72
CA LEU A 656 63.12 28.49 4.61
C LEU A 656 63.88 27.31 3.99
N PHE A 657 63.26 26.53 3.09
CA PHE A 657 63.98 25.52 2.30
C PHE A 657 64.78 26.17 1.16
N ALA A 658 64.13 26.95 0.30
CA ALA A 658 64.73 27.50 -0.92
C ALA A 658 65.85 28.52 -0.67
N HIS A 659 65.79 29.26 0.44
CA HIS A 659 66.75 30.32 0.78
C HIS A 659 67.49 30.05 2.09
N LYS A 660 67.55 28.78 2.52
CA LYS A 660 68.17 28.32 3.78
C LYS A 660 69.51 29.00 4.08
N ASP A 661 70.49 28.93 3.18
CA ASP A 661 71.82 29.48 3.46
C ASP A 661 71.84 31.01 3.44
N ALA A 662 71.03 31.67 2.61
CA ALA A 662 70.90 33.12 2.64
C ALA A 662 70.28 33.60 3.96
N ILE A 663 69.22 32.94 4.43
CA ILE A 663 68.53 33.29 5.69
C ILE A 663 69.43 32.99 6.89
N PHE A 664 69.90 31.77 7.06
CA PHE A 664 70.58 31.36 8.31
C PHE A 664 72.00 31.90 8.44
N ASN A 665 72.75 32.14 7.35
CA ASN A 665 74.07 32.78 7.46
C ASN A 665 73.96 34.25 7.88
N GLU A 666 72.92 34.97 7.43
CA GLU A 666 72.64 36.33 7.92
C GLU A 666 72.19 36.32 9.38
N LEU A 667 71.28 35.41 9.77
CA LEU A 667 70.86 35.28 11.18
C LEU A 667 72.05 34.97 12.11
N LYS A 668 73.01 34.15 11.66
CA LYS A 668 74.28 33.90 12.37
C LYS A 668 75.11 35.18 12.50
N ARG A 669 75.27 35.96 11.41
CA ARG A 669 75.99 37.25 11.39
C ARG A 669 75.37 38.30 12.33
N LEU A 670 74.05 38.49 12.26
CA LEU A 670 73.29 39.40 13.12
C LEU A 670 73.37 38.96 14.59
N SER A 671 73.28 37.66 14.87
CA SER A 671 73.43 37.12 16.23
C SER A 671 74.82 37.40 16.82
N THR A 672 75.90 37.23 16.05
CA THR A 672 77.26 37.54 16.52
C THR A 672 77.49 39.03 16.76
N ASN A 673 76.89 39.91 15.94
CA ASN A 673 76.97 41.37 16.13
C ASN A 673 76.17 41.83 17.36
N ASN A 674 74.98 41.27 17.60
CA ASN A 674 74.21 41.57 18.81
C ASN A 674 74.89 41.03 20.09
N ALA A 675 75.69 39.96 19.98
CA ALA A 675 76.48 39.45 21.10
C ALA A 675 77.71 40.33 21.41
N SER A 676 78.42 40.85 20.41
CA SER A 676 79.65 41.62 20.59
C SER A 676 79.42 42.98 21.26
N GLY A 677 78.25 43.60 21.05
CA GLY A 677 77.83 44.82 21.76
C GLY A 677 77.69 44.65 23.29
N SER A 678 77.49 43.44 23.79
CA SER A 678 77.22 43.18 25.21
C SER A 678 78.45 43.19 26.13
N LEU A 679 79.68 43.30 25.60
CA LEU A 679 80.93 43.15 26.36
C LEU A 679 81.53 44.45 26.91
N ARG A 680 80.85 45.59 26.78
CA ARG A 680 81.33 46.91 27.27
C ARG A 680 80.40 47.63 28.25
N ALA A 681 79.28 47.04 28.64
CA ALA A 681 78.38 47.60 29.65
C ALA A 681 78.70 47.06 31.04
N SER A 682 78.96 47.97 31.99
CA SER A 682 79.15 47.64 33.41
C SER A 682 77.81 47.30 34.10
N GLN A 683 77.88 47.02 35.40
CA GLN A 683 76.76 46.63 36.27
C GLN A 683 75.50 47.50 36.10
N GLY A 684 74.35 46.84 35.93
CA GLY A 684 73.01 47.46 35.98
C GLY A 684 72.37 47.65 34.60
N GLY A 685 71.26 46.95 34.35
CA GLY A 685 70.42 47.16 33.17
C GLY A 685 70.68 46.24 31.98
N ARG A 686 70.43 44.93 32.14
CA ARG A 686 70.04 44.11 30.96
C ARG A 686 68.61 44.50 30.57
N PRO A 687 68.29 44.70 29.27
CA PRO A 687 66.89 44.77 28.85
C PRO A 687 66.21 43.44 29.21
N ARG A 688 65.07 43.51 29.91
CA ARG A 688 64.25 42.33 30.16
C ARG A 688 63.68 41.86 28.82
N ALA A 689 64.09 40.67 28.37
CA ALA A 689 63.32 39.95 27.36
C ALA A 689 61.89 39.80 27.89
N ILE A 690 60.90 40.14 27.06
CA ILE A 690 59.50 40.17 27.50
C ILE A 690 59.06 38.73 27.77
N SER A 691 58.67 38.44 29.02
CA SER A 691 58.18 37.12 29.40
C SER A 691 56.90 36.82 28.65
N THR A 692 56.88 35.69 27.95
CA THR A 692 55.68 35.20 27.25
C THR A 692 54.80 34.29 28.11
N ASP A 693 55.20 33.97 29.35
CA ASP A 693 54.24 33.56 30.37
C ASP A 693 54.63 34.03 31.78
N GLU A 694 53.97 35.11 32.22
CA GLU A 694 53.76 35.46 33.63
C GLU A 694 52.24 35.64 33.88
N SER A 695 51.42 35.10 32.97
CA SER A 695 50.05 35.52 32.68
C SER A 695 49.04 34.87 33.62
N ASN A 696 49.12 33.54 33.76
CA ASN A 696 48.13 32.76 34.50
C ASN A 696 48.11 33.10 35.99
N ARG A 697 49.27 33.45 36.57
CA ARG A 697 49.36 33.90 37.98
C ARG A 697 48.55 35.16 38.25
N LYS A 698 48.53 36.13 37.31
CA LYS A 698 47.74 37.36 37.46
C LYS A 698 46.27 37.14 37.12
N ALA A 699 45.98 36.41 36.03
CA ALA A 699 44.62 36.12 35.59
C ALA A 699 43.79 35.40 36.68
N HIS A 700 44.32 34.33 37.28
CA HIS A 700 43.62 33.61 38.35
C HIS A 700 43.50 34.42 39.66
N MET A 701 44.38 35.41 39.89
CA MET A 701 44.27 36.31 41.04
C MET A 701 43.20 37.38 40.82
N GLU A 702 43.12 37.97 39.62
CA GLU A 702 42.09 38.96 39.26
C GLU A 702 40.71 38.31 39.15
N GLU A 703 40.59 37.10 38.59
CA GLU A 703 39.32 36.37 38.52
C GLU A 703 38.79 35.94 39.90
N ARG A 704 39.68 35.46 40.78
CA ARG A 704 39.36 35.17 42.18
C ARG A 704 38.93 36.42 42.96
N ASN A 705 39.57 37.56 42.72
CA ASN A 705 39.16 38.84 43.31
C ASN A 705 37.82 39.34 42.75
N ARG A 706 37.57 39.22 41.43
CA ARG A 706 36.30 39.61 40.81
C ARG A 706 35.12 38.85 41.44
N VAL A 707 35.23 37.52 41.54
CA VAL A 707 34.20 36.66 42.14
C VAL A 707 33.99 36.93 43.64
N LEU A 708 35.02 37.39 44.36
CA LEU A 708 34.90 37.84 45.75
C LEU A 708 34.21 39.21 45.88
N LEU A 709 34.54 40.17 45.00
CA LEU A 709 33.97 41.53 45.03
C LEU A 709 32.50 41.53 44.61
N GLU A 710 32.16 40.76 43.57
CA GLU A 710 30.80 40.57 43.05
C GLU A 710 29.88 39.93 44.10
N LYS A 711 30.39 38.97 44.88
CA LYS A 711 29.69 38.41 46.05
C LYS A 711 29.55 39.38 47.24
N ALA A 712 30.32 40.47 47.28
CA ALA A 712 30.38 41.37 48.44
C ALA A 712 29.49 42.62 48.33
N GLN A 713 29.11 43.07 47.13
CA GLN A 713 28.43 44.37 46.94
C GLN A 713 26.98 44.29 46.42
N GLY A 714 26.48 43.10 46.06
CA GLY A 714 25.20 42.93 45.34
C GLY A 714 23.88 43.07 46.12
N SER A 715 23.83 43.71 47.30
CA SER A 715 22.60 43.76 48.12
C SER A 715 22.27 45.12 48.73
N ARG A 716 21.40 45.91 48.05
CA ARG A 716 20.25 46.66 48.63
C ARG A 716 19.54 47.61 47.64
N SER A 717 18.23 47.39 47.48
CA SER A 717 17.13 48.38 47.31
C SER A 717 17.21 49.58 46.32
N ARG A 718 16.42 49.44 45.24
CA ARG A 718 15.16 50.21 44.95
C ARG A 718 15.21 51.71 44.51
N ALA A 719 14.87 51.93 43.22
CA ALA A 719 14.21 53.11 42.59
C ALA A 719 14.97 54.46 42.62
N THR A 720 14.80 55.41 41.69
CA THR A 720 13.63 55.81 40.87
C THR A 720 14.01 56.27 39.43
N SER A 721 13.01 56.42 38.55
CA SER A 721 13.17 56.94 37.18
C SER A 721 12.66 58.39 37.02
N PRO A 722 13.36 59.24 36.24
CA PRO A 722 12.76 60.40 35.56
C PRO A 722 12.21 60.05 34.16
N ALA A 723 11.40 60.94 33.57
CA ALA A 723 10.62 60.69 32.35
C ALA A 723 11.31 61.15 31.03
N PRO A 724 10.90 60.62 29.85
CA PRO A 724 11.43 61.02 28.55
C PRO A 724 10.77 62.29 27.96
N GLY A 725 11.52 63.03 27.14
CA GLY A 725 11.04 64.14 26.29
C GLY A 725 11.11 63.83 24.78
N PRO A 726 10.37 64.52 23.89
CA PRO A 726 10.00 63.94 22.58
C PRO A 726 10.39 64.74 21.31
N ARG A 727 10.18 64.07 20.16
CA ARG A 727 10.12 64.55 18.74
C ARG A 727 11.43 64.62 17.94
N GLY A 728 11.32 64.22 16.67
CA GLY A 728 12.32 64.39 15.61
C GLY A 728 11.98 63.48 14.41
N HIS A 729 11.65 64.05 13.25
CA HIS A 729 11.38 63.29 12.02
C HIS A 729 12.57 63.33 11.06
N ALA A 730 12.87 62.22 10.39
CA ALA A 730 13.47 62.20 9.07
C ALA A 730 13.07 60.91 8.32
N ARG A 731 12.96 61.00 6.98
CA ARG A 731 12.97 59.86 6.06
C ARG A 731 14.22 59.99 5.21
N ASP A 732 14.86 58.89 4.83
CA ASP A 732 15.36 58.78 3.45
C ASP A 732 15.44 57.31 2.98
N ARG A 733 15.99 57.08 1.79
CA ARG A 733 15.63 55.96 0.91
C ARG A 733 16.86 55.21 0.33
N SER A 734 16.73 53.89 0.24
CA SER A 734 17.27 53.03 -0.84
C SER A 734 18.71 52.47 -0.77
N VAL A 735 18.89 51.41 -1.57
CA VAL A 735 20.12 50.75 -2.08
C VAL A 735 20.92 49.81 -1.16
N GLY A 736 20.76 48.50 -1.41
CA GLY A 736 21.89 47.62 -1.77
C GLY A 736 22.44 46.62 -0.73
N GLY A 737 22.81 45.41 -1.22
CA GLY A 737 23.71 44.47 -0.54
C GLY A 737 23.04 43.34 0.27
N PRO A 738 23.39 42.07 0.02
CA PRO A 738 23.03 40.94 0.89
C PRO A 738 24.15 40.62 1.90
N GLU A 739 23.83 40.55 3.19
CA GLU A 739 24.72 39.94 4.20
C GLU A 739 23.97 38.89 5.03
N THR A 740 24.55 37.69 5.09
CA THR A 740 24.05 36.56 5.86
C THR A 740 24.46 36.68 7.33
N ARG A 741 23.50 36.77 8.25
CA ARG A 741 23.81 36.77 9.69
C ARG A 741 22.77 36.03 10.53
N PHE A 742 23.10 34.81 10.93
CA PHE A 742 22.30 34.02 11.86
C PHE A 742 22.33 34.63 13.28
N PRO A 743 21.18 34.79 13.95
CA PRO A 743 21.14 35.15 15.37
C PRO A 743 21.25 33.90 16.25
N ILE A 744 22.11 33.95 17.28
CA ILE A 744 22.16 32.92 18.32
C ILE A 744 20.99 33.16 19.28
N SER A 745 20.04 32.22 19.33
CA SER A 745 18.92 32.25 20.27
C SER A 745 19.26 31.49 21.55
N THR A 746 19.09 32.14 22.70
CA THR A 746 19.11 31.51 24.03
C THR A 746 17.71 31.59 24.64
N GLY A 747 17.29 30.52 25.31
CA GLY A 747 15.86 30.19 25.41
C GLY A 747 15.11 30.64 26.67
N LEU A 748 13.83 30.24 26.69
CA LEU A 748 12.94 30.07 27.85
C LEU A 748 12.64 31.30 28.73
N ALA A 749 11.46 31.89 28.51
CA ALA A 749 10.59 32.30 29.62
C ALA A 749 9.10 32.35 29.22
N SER A 750 8.26 31.69 30.02
CA SER A 750 6.86 32.05 30.27
C SER A 750 6.66 31.81 31.77
N PRO A 751 5.90 32.66 32.50
CA PRO A 751 4.48 32.33 32.68
C PRO A 751 3.51 33.51 32.97
N THR A 752 2.26 33.13 33.24
CA THR A 752 1.20 33.79 34.06
C THR A 752 0.19 34.80 33.45
N GLN A 753 -1.03 34.27 33.23
CA GLN A 753 -2.36 34.80 33.67
C GLN A 753 -2.90 36.12 33.03
N ALA A 754 -4.22 36.34 32.87
CA ALA A 754 -5.36 35.79 33.62
C ALA A 754 -6.72 35.71 32.88
N HIS A 755 -7.59 34.83 33.41
CA HIS A 755 -9.07 34.95 33.51
C HIS A 755 -9.98 35.14 32.27
N ARG A 756 -10.88 34.16 32.07
CA ARG A 756 -12.35 34.39 31.99
C ARG A 756 -13.13 33.15 32.47
N LYS A 757 -14.46 33.30 32.61
CA LYS A 757 -15.41 32.36 33.24
C LYS A 757 -16.63 32.23 32.31
N ARG A 758 -17.57 31.27 32.40
CA ARG A 758 -17.95 30.28 33.43
C ARG A 758 -18.84 29.20 32.76
N GLN A 759 -18.78 27.90 33.12
CA GLN A 759 -19.95 27.05 33.50
C GLN A 759 -19.63 25.55 33.64
N SER A 760 -20.54 24.81 34.30
CA SER A 760 -20.44 23.41 34.71
C SER A 760 -21.80 22.72 34.58
N MET A 761 -21.84 21.42 34.24
CA MET A 761 -22.89 20.46 34.64
C MET A 761 -22.36 19.02 34.60
N GLY A 762 -22.66 18.22 35.63
CA GLY A 762 -22.63 16.73 35.63
C GLY A 762 -24.05 16.19 35.86
N PRO A 763 -24.31 14.86 35.96
CA PRO A 763 -23.97 14.11 37.21
C PRO A 763 -23.85 12.54 37.15
N VAL A 764 -23.39 11.90 38.28
CA VAL A 764 -23.86 10.60 38.90
C VAL A 764 -23.71 9.25 38.10
N LEU A 765 -23.45 8.01 38.63
CA LEU A 765 -22.88 7.36 39.86
C LEU A 765 -22.45 5.86 39.51
N PRO A 766 -21.89 5.00 40.42
CA PRO A 766 -20.94 3.91 40.06
C PRO A 766 -21.15 2.48 40.69
N LYS A 767 -20.08 1.62 40.69
CA LYS A 767 -19.84 0.25 41.27
C LYS A 767 -20.16 -0.92 40.29
N ARG A 768 -19.62 -2.18 40.35
CA ARG A 768 -18.92 -3.10 41.33
C ARG A 768 -17.84 -3.97 40.56
N THR A 769 -16.63 -4.38 41.00
CA THR A 769 -16.06 -5.31 42.06
C THR A 769 -16.08 -6.85 41.83
N SER A 770 -14.96 -7.54 42.14
CA SER A 770 -14.71 -9.03 42.29
C SER A 770 -14.48 -9.88 41.00
N LEU A 771 -13.76 -11.04 40.96
CA LEU A 771 -12.89 -11.81 41.92
C LEU A 771 -11.78 -12.62 41.17
N GLU A 772 -11.20 -13.69 41.76
CA GLU A 772 -9.92 -14.37 41.44
C GLU A 772 -10.04 -15.81 40.85
N VAL A 773 -9.02 -16.23 40.07
CA VAL A 773 -8.23 -17.52 40.10
C VAL A 773 -8.96 -18.84 40.49
N PRO A 774 -8.92 -19.93 39.68
CA PRO A 774 -7.79 -20.89 39.70
C PRO A 774 -7.46 -21.63 38.38
N ASP A 775 -6.55 -22.61 38.48
CA ASP A 775 -5.78 -23.28 37.43
C ASP A 775 -5.99 -24.82 37.40
N ASP A 776 -5.40 -25.49 36.39
CA ASP A 776 -5.08 -26.93 36.24
C ASP A 776 -6.20 -28.00 36.06
N ALA A 777 -6.02 -28.87 35.05
CA ALA A 777 -6.67 -30.18 34.86
C ALA A 777 -5.97 -31.02 33.75
N SER A 778 -5.17 -32.02 34.17
CA SER A 778 -4.33 -32.88 33.33
C SER A 778 -5.03 -33.83 32.32
N MET A 779 -4.35 -34.12 31.21
CA MET A 779 -4.32 -35.44 30.51
C MET A 779 -3.05 -35.51 29.64
N GLY A 780 -2.43 -36.69 29.45
CA GLY A 780 -1.09 -36.80 28.84
C GLY A 780 -0.79 -38.12 28.10
N LEU A 781 0.49 -38.57 28.14
CA LEU A 781 1.15 -39.68 27.41
C LEU A 781 1.71 -39.31 26.01
N SER A 782 2.87 -39.80 25.54
CA SER A 782 4.04 -40.42 26.23
C SER A 782 5.28 -40.50 25.30
N HIS A 783 6.48 -40.45 25.87
CA HIS A 783 7.79 -40.67 25.20
C HIS A 783 8.11 -42.19 25.03
N PRO A 784 9.19 -42.66 24.37
CA PRO A 784 10.63 -42.46 24.71
C PRO A 784 11.48 -42.16 23.44
N ALA A 785 12.82 -42.34 23.28
CA ALA A 785 13.88 -42.92 24.12
C ALA A 785 15.30 -42.36 23.80
N ASP A 786 16.20 -42.48 24.79
CA ASP A 786 17.61 -42.94 24.81
C ASP A 786 18.37 -43.28 23.50
N GLY A 787 19.71 -43.25 23.43
CA GLY A 787 20.71 -43.01 24.48
C GLY A 787 22.06 -43.71 24.23
N ASN A 788 22.88 -43.10 23.36
CA ASN A 788 24.34 -43.24 23.13
C ASN A 788 25.15 -44.36 23.86
N PHE A 789 25.95 -45.15 23.10
CA PHE A 789 27.06 -45.98 23.63
C PHE A 789 28.27 -46.07 22.67
N LEU A 790 29.45 -46.43 23.21
CA LEU A 790 30.77 -46.34 22.56
C LEU A 790 31.36 -47.72 22.16
N GLY A 791 32.21 -47.76 21.13
CA GLY A 791 33.09 -48.91 20.82
C GLY A 791 33.73 -48.83 19.42
N GLY A 792 35.05 -48.66 19.33
CA GLY A 792 35.74 -48.34 18.06
C GLY A 792 36.69 -49.41 17.51
N ALA A 793 37.25 -49.14 16.32
CA ALA A 793 38.43 -49.80 15.76
C ALA A 793 39.14 -48.91 14.72
N LEU A 794 40.47 -49.04 14.62
CA LEU A 794 41.38 -48.49 13.61
C LEU A 794 42.13 -49.69 12.93
N PRO A 795 42.97 -49.56 11.88
CA PRO A 795 43.62 -48.37 11.29
C PRO A 795 43.43 -48.26 9.74
N ILE A 796 44.12 -47.40 8.96
CA ILE A 796 45.54 -47.44 8.52
C ILE A 796 46.03 -46.02 8.12
N VAL A 797 47.33 -45.75 8.28
CA VAL A 797 48.08 -44.49 7.98
C VAL A 797 49.43 -44.90 7.36
N PRO A 798 49.88 -44.31 6.22
CA PRO A 798 50.73 -43.09 6.15
C PRO A 798 50.15 -41.99 5.21
N GLN A 799 50.43 -40.66 5.32
CA GLN A 799 51.69 -39.89 5.38
C GLN A 799 52.48 -39.86 4.03
N VAL A 800 53.08 -38.76 3.51
CA VAL A 800 53.23 -37.36 4.01
C VAL A 800 53.72 -36.39 2.88
N GLN A 801 53.42 -35.06 2.97
CA GLN A 801 54.10 -33.90 2.30
C GLN A 801 54.19 -33.88 0.73
N GLN A 802 54.53 -32.78 -0.01
CA GLN A 802 54.70 -31.35 0.29
C GLN A 802 54.41 -30.44 -0.95
N VAL A 803 54.29 -29.14 -0.67
CA VAL A 803 54.27 -27.92 -1.54
C VAL A 803 54.92 -28.00 -2.95
N ALA A 804 54.21 -27.46 -3.96
CA ALA A 804 54.76 -26.79 -5.15
C ALA A 804 53.77 -25.72 -5.67
N GLN A 805 54.20 -24.81 -6.54
CA GLN A 805 53.42 -23.64 -7.00
C GLN A 805 53.06 -23.68 -8.51
N GLN A 806 52.22 -22.71 -8.90
CA GLN A 806 52.13 -22.03 -10.20
C GLN A 806 51.16 -22.52 -11.30
N ASP A 807 50.55 -21.48 -11.89
CA ASP A 807 50.21 -21.22 -13.29
C ASP A 807 49.06 -21.97 -14.01
N SER A 808 47.99 -21.19 -14.19
CA SER A 808 47.49 -20.74 -15.50
C SER A 808 46.43 -21.55 -16.28
N GLU A 809 45.28 -20.86 -16.41
CA GLU A 809 44.34 -20.82 -17.53
C GLU A 809 43.46 -22.03 -17.95
N ALA A 810 42.18 -21.68 -18.10
CA ALA A 810 41.30 -22.02 -19.23
C ALA A 810 40.56 -23.39 -19.32
N VAL A 811 39.24 -23.28 -19.02
CA VAL A 811 38.13 -23.55 -20.00
C VAL A 811 37.53 -24.99 -20.11
N LEU A 812 36.25 -25.03 -20.53
CA LEU A 812 35.38 -26.14 -20.97
C LEU A 812 34.64 -27.06 -19.93
N GLU A 813 33.39 -26.65 -19.66
CA GLU A 813 32.13 -27.40 -19.96
C GLU A 813 31.50 -28.52 -19.08
N LYS A 814 30.18 -28.29 -18.88
CA LYS A 814 29.03 -29.23 -18.94
C LYS A 814 28.92 -30.48 -18.04
N ARG A 815 27.78 -30.53 -17.34
CA ARG A 815 26.77 -31.60 -17.44
C ARG A 815 25.38 -30.96 -17.24
N ASN A 816 24.46 -31.08 -18.20
CA ASN A 816 23.40 -32.12 -18.35
C ASN A 816 22.21 -31.89 -17.37
N SER A 817 20.95 -32.15 -17.73
CA SER A 817 20.41 -32.95 -18.86
C SER A 817 18.99 -32.54 -19.32
N LEU A 818 18.74 -32.69 -20.63
CA LEU A 818 17.59 -33.35 -21.31
C LEU A 818 16.15 -33.24 -20.74
N GLY A 819 15.10 -33.00 -21.56
CA GLY A 819 15.02 -32.72 -23.01
C GLY A 819 13.74 -33.25 -23.70
N ARG A 820 13.67 -33.11 -25.05
CA ARG A 820 12.66 -33.66 -26.01
C ARG A 820 11.22 -33.09 -25.92
N SER A 821 10.44 -32.88 -27.00
CA SER A 821 10.60 -32.93 -28.49
C SER A 821 9.69 -31.81 -29.09
N GLY A 822 9.79 -31.24 -30.30
CA GLY A 822 10.33 -31.69 -31.60
C GLY A 822 9.21 -32.29 -32.46
N ALA A 823 8.90 -31.88 -33.71
CA ALA A 823 9.37 -30.82 -34.64
C ALA A 823 8.16 -30.35 -35.51
N ARG A 824 8.16 -29.73 -36.72
CA ARG A 824 9.04 -29.56 -37.92
C ARG A 824 8.56 -28.30 -38.72
N PHE A 825 8.90 -28.09 -40.01
CA PHE A 825 10.08 -27.32 -40.50
C PHE A 825 10.03 -27.09 -42.04
N SER A 826 10.25 -25.86 -42.54
CA SER A 826 10.75 -25.51 -43.90
C SER A 826 11.14 -24.01 -43.93
N SER A 827 12.41 -23.60 -44.10
CA SER A 827 13.28 -23.58 -45.32
C SER A 827 12.80 -22.59 -46.38
N ALA A 828 13.57 -21.62 -46.92
CA ALA A 828 15.04 -21.39 -47.03
C ALA A 828 15.38 -19.87 -46.82
N ARG A 829 16.53 -19.42 -46.25
CA ARG A 829 17.92 -19.26 -46.81
C ARG A 829 18.03 -18.23 -47.98
N ARG A 830 19.05 -17.35 -48.13
CA ARG A 830 20.36 -17.15 -47.44
C ARG A 830 21.08 -15.79 -47.77
N VAL A 831 21.69 -15.11 -46.76
CA VAL A 831 22.98 -14.32 -46.75
C VAL A 831 23.27 -13.12 -47.71
N THR A 832 23.20 -11.88 -47.16
CA THR A 832 24.28 -10.86 -46.87
C THR A 832 25.71 -10.94 -47.50
N PRO A 833 26.64 -9.94 -47.35
CA PRO A 833 26.56 -8.48 -47.58
C PRO A 833 27.86 -7.84 -48.22
N ALA A 834 27.83 -6.55 -48.60
CA ALA A 834 28.98 -5.61 -48.73
C ALA A 834 28.41 -4.16 -48.86
N SER A 835 28.84 -3.07 -48.21
CA SER A 835 30.15 -2.47 -47.87
C SER A 835 30.61 -1.39 -48.87
N ASN A 836 30.38 -0.10 -48.54
CA ASN A 836 31.44 0.93 -48.37
C ASN A 836 30.90 2.32 -47.99
N ARG A 837 31.81 3.18 -47.50
CA ARG A 837 31.66 4.66 -47.30
C ARG A 837 32.02 5.37 -48.65
N THR A 838 31.85 6.68 -48.91
CA THR A 838 32.30 7.87 -48.16
C THR A 838 31.68 9.21 -48.65
N GLU A 839 31.57 10.19 -47.73
CA GLU A 839 31.93 11.63 -47.84
C GLU A 839 31.23 12.61 -48.83
N THR A 840 30.43 13.60 -48.36
CA THR A 840 30.73 15.04 -48.02
C THR A 840 30.24 16.06 -49.12
N PRO A 841 30.19 17.42 -48.92
CA PRO A 841 28.88 18.06 -48.67
C PRO A 841 28.49 19.29 -49.59
N PRO A 842 28.35 20.58 -49.16
CA PRO A 842 27.22 21.46 -49.52
C PRO A 842 27.70 22.72 -50.34
N PRO A 843 27.07 23.95 -50.38
CA PRO A 843 25.85 24.50 -49.74
C PRO A 843 24.99 25.45 -50.63
N ARG A 844 24.17 26.33 -49.99
CA ARG A 844 23.49 27.56 -50.48
C ARG A 844 22.22 27.40 -51.34
N ASP A 845 21.31 28.38 -51.38
CA ASP A 845 20.78 29.30 -50.33
C ASP A 845 19.48 29.96 -50.83
N GLN A 846 18.70 30.56 -49.93
CA GLN A 846 17.65 31.58 -50.12
C GLN A 846 17.02 31.83 -51.53
N GLU A 847 15.70 31.63 -51.64
CA GLU A 847 14.76 32.78 -51.72
C GLU A 847 13.30 32.38 -51.41
N ASN A 848 12.33 33.30 -51.50
CA ASN A 848 11.18 33.35 -50.59
C ASN A 848 9.87 33.88 -51.24
N ILE A 849 8.74 33.74 -50.51
CA ILE A 849 7.45 34.49 -50.61
C ILE A 849 6.30 33.98 -51.54
N ASN A 850 5.18 33.64 -50.86
CA ASN A 850 3.73 33.68 -51.22
C ASN A 850 3.00 32.54 -52.00
N LYS A 851 2.05 31.90 -51.27
CA LYS A 851 0.58 31.72 -51.54
C LYS A 851 0.14 31.17 -52.92
N ARG A 852 -0.75 30.17 -53.06
CA ARG A 852 -1.74 29.40 -52.22
C ARG A 852 -1.85 27.99 -52.90
N GLU A 853 -2.47 26.91 -52.40
CA GLU A 853 -3.49 26.65 -51.36
C GLU A 853 -3.46 25.16 -50.93
N SER A 854 -4.45 24.72 -50.12
CA SER A 854 -4.87 23.32 -49.84
C SER A 854 -4.19 22.49 -48.70
N SER A 855 -5.06 22.05 -47.78
CA SER A 855 -5.06 20.80 -46.96
C SER A 855 -3.79 20.24 -46.29
N GLY A 856 -3.78 20.30 -44.95
CA GLY A 856 -3.05 19.40 -44.05
C GLY A 856 -3.69 19.41 -42.66
N SER A 857 -4.13 18.27 -42.12
CA SER A 857 -5.00 18.20 -40.94
C SER A 857 -4.25 17.96 -39.63
N ASN A 858 -4.46 18.85 -38.64
CA ASN A 858 -4.12 18.56 -37.25
C ASN A 858 -5.11 17.55 -36.65
N GLY A 859 -4.60 16.39 -36.24
CA GLY A 859 -5.39 15.30 -35.67
C GLY A 859 -5.84 15.54 -34.24
N ALA A 860 -6.87 16.37 -34.04
CA ALA A 860 -7.57 16.46 -32.76
C ALA A 860 -8.40 15.17 -32.54
N GLN A 861 -7.95 14.31 -31.61
CA GLN A 861 -8.69 13.12 -31.19
C GLN A 861 -9.98 13.52 -30.47
N ARG A 862 -11.08 13.64 -31.21
CA ARG A 862 -12.43 13.60 -30.63
C ARG A 862 -12.69 12.17 -30.15
N GLY A 863 -13.09 12.01 -28.89
CA GLY A 863 -13.68 10.76 -28.41
C GLY A 863 -14.91 10.42 -29.26
N VAL A 864 -15.07 9.15 -29.63
CA VAL A 864 -16.22 8.71 -30.43
C VAL A 864 -17.46 8.75 -29.54
N ALA A 865 -18.39 9.65 -29.86
CA ALA A 865 -19.69 9.66 -29.21
C ALA A 865 -20.41 8.34 -29.52
N LEU A 866 -20.82 7.62 -28.47
CA LEU A 866 -21.77 6.53 -28.57
C LEU A 866 -23.15 7.15 -28.85
N VAL A 867 -23.40 7.47 -30.13
CA VAL A 867 -24.64 8.11 -30.57
C VAL A 867 -25.77 7.08 -30.51
N ASP A 868 -26.73 7.35 -29.63
CA ASP A 868 -28.00 6.65 -29.63
C ASP A 868 -28.85 7.21 -30.79
N ALA A 869 -29.22 6.34 -31.73
CA ALA A 869 -29.93 6.72 -32.93
C ALA A 869 -31.40 6.25 -32.82
N PRO A 870 -32.39 7.14 -33.00
CA PRO A 870 -33.80 6.76 -32.91
C PRO A 870 -34.20 5.81 -34.04
N MET A 871 -35.32 5.11 -33.84
CA MET A 871 -35.92 4.18 -34.80
C MET A 871 -36.35 4.90 -36.08
N ASP A 872 -35.75 4.51 -37.22
CA ASP A 872 -36.49 4.43 -38.48
C ASP A 872 -37.30 3.12 -38.42
N TYR A 873 -38.61 3.21 -38.66
CA TYR A 873 -39.57 2.10 -38.63
C TYR A 873 -39.66 1.39 -39.99
#